data_AF-A0A6J1RCP1-F1
#
_entry.id   AF-A0A6J1RCP1-F1
#
_cell.length_a   1.000
_cell.length_b   1.000
_cell.length_c   1.000
_cell.angle_alpha   90.00
_cell.angle_beta   90.00
_cell.angle_gamma   90.00
#
_symmetry.space_group_name_H-M   'P 1'
#
loop_
_entity.id
_entity.type
_entity.pdbx_description
1 polymer ?
#
loop_
_entity_poly.entity_id
_entity_poly.type
_entity_poly.pdbx_seq_one_letter_code
_entity_poly.pdbx_strand_id
1 'polypeptide(L)'
;MVRKHAGDLAVRHDFNQKLLSEHSVQLETEDHLYRLSGNTESSLRQEAREFEKEWTDVNRRVSNVEKELLKMMRKLAEAKQMVQFDEDSLRKWEEMLAQKEEDNQLIENYMKQDTQKYKELEQKRQKLSMELETYRQAIVKNVGEVQEMEIVLDRTAKLYMEALKERRQMINQWTQSVNVLRQRDNDIQNSLKEIETLREIGREKKNNLEEVEQFLKDQVVNNKQLEELIKRSEKELGVVQEKKRKVTETIDIYGIELHTQKKLVGDLARRTQQIRANAKRKRIEIENKHIKVDNCKKRISDLTLTLEEIESQKLNVEERTKRLEKMIEHDEKRKSAIVKELNRLQGAILRATKRIVELENERKILQMEMQSEHKKVDLLNTLLTKENKLLGEKKEALYQVDFNLQKCEMKLEQIRGHERDKNEAEKKQARIEELQAVLKEKTATSKLLQNQIVSLEHDMRKVSSCLSSENEELERLRSKKQDLLLLLDGGEKRLKIAQSRNEERQVEENIMRLRVSQLERMTSNVSDKVYDLEKYRLHLEAALRERATEIAAQKEALAVQKRVAGNECSELRTAIAERKSRIRQLQARYDSGVATMGATPDGAPMSTAYLKIQSAQERYMLREQGDKLDEAIKRTEQEIRSMETTLRVVNVCNDKYRDSMSAVDQDGPEWTEQKKLDEQMHDARQKLLQKQMQLQQLFEELQKAQNDYTQLLDDIEKAKEEKENKERYLSGIEKQTTEQGEKISRADKSLRKAQKDIQNLYISKRDDTVLLQQREVELRELQEQNALVLQDIAEFTIRHVEAEAYVKKLLMAKNIELPCFPPSIRSPMSPSGSSIGSIDQPLKSTSRMSMSKSKLTEVESSKSFGGWQKVYTHNSTELGCKMRFAVYIPPQAEKEPVPVIYWLSGLTCTEANFTQKAGAQKHAADYGVLLVIPDTSPRGLNILGEDDSYDFGSGAGFYVDATREPWKKNYKMYSYITKELSTLIHEEFSTLPSKQSVMGHSMGGHGALICALKNPGMFRTVSAFAPICNPILCPWGKKAFSGYLGESEDNAAWKDWDATELAKKYKGPVLDILIDQGKEDSFLKQDQLLPENLLNAAKDNGIALTLRFQDGYDHSYYFIATFIEDHFKHHMKYLKS
;
A
#
# COMPACT_ATOMS: atom_id res chain seq x y z
N MET A 1 51.45 -177.16 126.87
CA MET A 1 51.99 -176.16 125.91
C MET A 1 51.06 -174.98 125.61
N VAL A 2 49.75 -175.06 125.89
CA VAL A 2 48.74 -174.01 125.60
C VAL A 2 49.12 -172.59 126.10
N ARG A 3 49.89 -172.46 127.19
CA ARG A 3 50.36 -171.15 127.69
C ARG A 3 51.22 -170.34 126.71
N LYS A 4 51.84 -170.96 125.68
CA LYS A 4 52.68 -170.21 124.72
C LYS A 4 51.85 -169.42 123.70
N HIS A 5 50.61 -169.85 123.41
CA HIS A 5 49.78 -169.24 122.37
C HIS A 5 49.06 -167.96 122.83
N ALA A 6 48.88 -167.76 124.14
CA ALA A 6 48.24 -166.57 124.69
C ALA A 6 49.13 -165.31 124.61
N GLY A 7 50.46 -165.45 124.65
CA GLY A 7 51.38 -164.32 124.53
C GLY A 7 51.41 -163.72 123.13
N ASP A 8 51.45 -164.57 122.10
CA ASP A 8 51.53 -164.15 120.69
C ASP A 8 50.26 -163.39 120.23
N LEU A 9 49.11 -163.66 120.86
CA LEU A 9 47.84 -163.01 120.57
C LEU A 9 47.76 -161.57 121.11
N ALA A 10 48.33 -161.32 122.30
CA ALA A 10 48.37 -159.97 122.88
C ALA A 10 49.26 -159.02 122.05
N VAL A 11 50.44 -159.50 121.62
CA VAL A 11 51.38 -158.70 120.79
C VAL A 11 50.76 -158.33 119.43
N ARG A 12 49.97 -159.23 118.83
CA ARG A 12 49.24 -158.95 117.58
C ARG A 12 48.11 -157.95 117.75
N HIS A 13 47.44 -157.94 118.90
CA HIS A 13 46.38 -156.96 119.18
C HIS A 13 46.95 -155.54 119.24
N ASP A 14 47.98 -155.31 120.06
CA ASP A 14 48.63 -153.99 120.20
C ASP A 14 49.22 -153.49 118.87
N PHE A 15 49.80 -154.38 118.06
CA PHE A 15 50.32 -154.01 116.75
C PHE A 15 49.22 -153.55 115.79
N ASN A 16 48.11 -154.28 115.71
CA ASN A 16 46.96 -153.89 114.88
C ASN A 16 46.29 -152.60 115.37
N GLN A 17 46.24 -152.36 116.68
CA GLN A 17 45.65 -151.15 117.24
C GLN A 17 46.49 -149.90 116.93
N LYS A 18 47.83 -150.01 116.92
CA LYS A 18 48.70 -148.94 116.40
C LYS A 18 48.47 -148.66 114.93
N LEU A 19 48.43 -149.71 114.10
CA LEU A 19 48.21 -149.58 112.65
C LEU A 19 46.89 -148.87 112.32
N LEU A 20 45.83 -149.18 113.07
CA LEU A 20 44.53 -148.49 112.95
C LEU A 20 44.61 -147.00 113.35
N SER A 21 45.38 -146.66 114.39
CA SER A 21 45.56 -145.26 114.79
C SER A 21 46.34 -144.44 113.76
N GLU A 22 47.39 -145.00 113.15
CA GLU A 22 48.16 -144.33 112.10
C GLU A 22 47.31 -144.13 110.83
N HIS A 23 46.54 -145.14 110.43
CA HIS A 23 45.62 -145.04 109.28
C HIS A 23 44.48 -144.02 109.52
N SER A 24 44.02 -143.84 110.76
CA SER A 24 43.02 -142.82 111.10
C SER A 24 43.57 -141.41 110.93
N VAL A 25 44.79 -141.15 111.40
CA VAL A 25 45.47 -139.86 111.22
C VAL A 25 45.72 -139.58 109.74
N GLN A 26 46.10 -140.60 108.97
CA GLN A 26 46.33 -140.47 107.54
C GLN A 26 45.06 -140.05 106.78
N LEU A 27 43.90 -140.67 107.09
CA LEU A 27 42.60 -140.28 106.56
C LEU A 27 42.21 -138.83 106.88
N GLU A 28 42.45 -138.37 108.11
CA GLU A 28 42.18 -136.97 108.50
C GLU A 28 43.06 -135.97 107.73
N THR A 29 44.33 -136.33 107.45
CA THR A 29 45.20 -135.48 106.62
C THR A 29 44.79 -135.44 105.15
N GLU A 30 44.33 -136.55 104.57
CA GLU A 30 43.83 -136.57 103.18
C GLU A 30 42.53 -135.78 103.04
N ASP A 31 41.58 -135.91 103.97
CA ASP A 31 40.33 -135.13 103.93
C ASP A 31 40.58 -133.62 104.11
N HIS A 32 41.52 -133.23 104.98
CA HIS A 32 41.94 -131.82 105.07
C HIS A 32 42.52 -131.30 103.73
N LEU A 33 43.39 -132.07 103.08
CA LEU A 33 43.97 -131.70 101.78
C LEU A 33 42.90 -131.64 100.67
N TYR A 34 41.92 -132.55 100.69
CA TYR A 34 40.80 -132.54 99.75
C TYR A 34 39.92 -131.29 99.90
N ARG A 35 39.55 -130.94 101.14
CA ARG A 35 38.80 -129.69 101.42
C ARG A 35 39.58 -128.43 101.01
N LEU A 36 40.90 -128.40 101.25
CA LEU A 36 41.75 -127.28 100.84
C LEU A 36 41.78 -127.14 99.31
N SER A 37 41.93 -128.25 98.60
CA SER A 37 41.86 -128.31 97.13
C SER A 37 40.51 -127.76 96.60
N GLY A 38 39.38 -128.24 97.14
CA GLY A 38 38.05 -127.77 96.74
C GLY A 38 37.83 -126.27 97.00
N ASN A 39 38.37 -125.72 98.10
CA ASN A 39 38.34 -124.29 98.35
C ASN A 39 39.17 -123.50 97.33
N THR A 40 40.36 -123.97 96.98
CA THR A 40 41.19 -123.33 95.94
C THR A 40 40.55 -123.40 94.55
N GLU A 41 39.91 -124.51 94.20
CA GLU A 41 39.16 -124.64 92.95
C GLU A 41 37.98 -123.66 92.88
N SER A 42 37.25 -123.51 93.98
CA SER A 42 36.14 -122.55 94.09
C SER A 42 36.61 -121.10 93.90
N SER A 43 37.76 -120.73 94.51
CA SER A 43 38.38 -119.41 94.35
C SER A 43 38.78 -119.13 92.90
N LEU A 44 39.49 -120.07 92.27
CA LEU A 44 39.91 -119.95 90.87
C LEU A 44 38.70 -119.88 89.90
N ARG A 45 37.61 -120.61 90.19
CA ARG A 45 36.33 -120.51 89.45
C ARG A 45 35.60 -119.19 89.69
N GLN A 46 35.91 -118.44 90.73
CA GLN A 46 35.40 -117.08 90.93
C GLN A 46 36.25 -116.07 90.15
N GLU A 47 37.58 -116.10 90.31
CA GLU A 47 38.51 -115.25 89.56
C GLU A 47 38.31 -115.39 88.04
N ALA A 48 38.14 -116.61 87.52
CA ALA A 48 37.86 -116.84 86.10
C ALA A 48 36.56 -116.15 85.63
N ARG A 49 35.52 -116.12 86.46
CA ARG A 49 34.24 -115.44 86.15
C ARG A 49 34.33 -113.92 86.28
N GLU A 50 35.23 -113.42 87.11
CA GLU A 50 35.54 -111.99 87.21
C GLU A 50 36.34 -111.53 85.97
N PHE A 51 37.38 -112.27 85.57
CA PHE A 51 38.10 -112.02 84.31
C PHE A 51 37.20 -112.12 83.07
N GLU A 52 36.24 -113.04 83.02
CA GLU A 52 35.33 -113.15 81.88
C GLU A 52 34.33 -111.97 81.79
N LYS A 53 33.95 -111.39 82.94
CA LYS A 53 33.21 -110.12 82.99
C LYS A 53 34.07 -108.92 82.56
N GLU A 54 35.31 -108.83 83.02
CA GLU A 54 36.23 -107.78 82.59
C GLU A 54 36.51 -107.87 81.08
N TRP A 55 36.77 -109.07 80.57
CA TRP A 55 36.97 -109.34 79.15
C TRP A 55 35.77 -108.91 78.30
N THR A 56 34.55 -109.25 78.72
CA THR A 56 33.34 -108.85 77.99
C THR A 56 33.08 -107.35 78.02
N ASP A 57 33.36 -106.64 79.13
CA ASP A 57 33.24 -105.18 79.15
C ASP A 57 34.36 -104.47 78.36
N VAL A 58 35.60 -104.95 78.44
CA VAL A 58 36.71 -104.45 77.61
C VAL A 58 36.38 -104.62 76.13
N ASN A 59 35.90 -105.80 75.71
CA ASN A 59 35.54 -106.05 74.31
C ASN A 59 34.35 -105.17 73.85
N ARG A 60 33.37 -104.91 74.74
CA ARG A 60 32.29 -103.94 74.50
C ARG A 60 32.82 -102.51 74.33
N ARG A 61 33.80 -102.10 75.14
CA ARG A 61 34.45 -100.77 75.03
C ARG A 61 35.26 -100.66 73.74
N VAL A 62 36.02 -101.68 73.35
CA VAL A 62 36.74 -101.74 72.07
C VAL A 62 35.77 -101.60 70.89
N SER A 63 34.69 -102.39 70.84
CA SER A 63 33.70 -102.31 69.77
C SER A 63 33.03 -100.92 69.66
N ASN A 64 32.84 -100.23 70.79
CA ASN A 64 32.32 -98.85 70.77
C ASN A 64 33.36 -97.84 70.26
N VAL A 65 34.64 -97.99 70.62
CA VAL A 65 35.73 -97.16 70.10
C VAL A 65 35.91 -97.39 68.59
N GLU A 66 35.85 -98.62 68.10
CA GLU A 66 35.91 -98.93 66.67
C GLU A 66 34.76 -98.29 65.88
N LYS A 67 33.52 -98.32 66.42
CA LYS A 67 32.35 -97.68 65.81
C LYS A 67 32.50 -96.16 65.72
N GLU A 68 32.99 -95.51 66.79
CA GLU A 68 33.25 -94.06 66.75
C GLU A 68 34.46 -93.72 65.87
N LEU A 69 35.50 -94.56 65.80
CA LEU A 69 36.62 -94.40 64.87
C LEU A 69 36.13 -94.46 63.41
N LEU A 70 35.33 -95.46 63.04
CA LEU A 70 34.72 -95.57 61.71
C LEU A 70 33.76 -94.42 61.38
N LYS A 71 33.14 -93.80 62.38
CA LYS A 71 32.30 -92.61 62.22
C LYS A 71 33.14 -91.35 62.03
N MET A 72 34.26 -91.20 62.76
CA MET A 72 35.22 -90.11 62.55
C MET A 72 35.96 -90.23 61.22
N MET A 73 36.34 -91.45 60.79
CA MET A 73 36.95 -91.68 59.48
C MET A 73 36.01 -91.32 58.32
N ARG A 74 34.70 -91.63 58.45
CA ARG A 74 33.68 -91.18 57.47
C ARG A 74 33.55 -89.66 57.44
N LYS A 75 33.43 -89.01 58.60
CA LYS A 75 33.42 -87.53 58.68
C LYS A 75 34.69 -86.89 58.09
N LEU A 76 35.86 -87.51 58.29
CA LEU A 76 37.12 -87.04 57.72
C LEU A 76 37.16 -87.20 56.20
N ALA A 77 36.57 -88.27 55.65
CA ALA A 77 36.42 -88.47 54.21
C ALA A 77 35.44 -87.45 53.60
N GLU A 78 34.29 -87.23 54.22
CA GLU A 78 33.30 -86.20 53.85
C GLU A 78 33.92 -84.80 53.88
N ALA A 79 34.66 -84.46 54.94
CA ALA A 79 35.37 -83.18 55.06
C ALA A 79 36.46 -83.01 54.00
N LYS A 80 37.24 -84.05 53.68
CA LYS A 80 38.23 -84.01 52.59
C LYS A 80 37.57 -83.78 51.23
N GLN A 81 36.43 -84.43 50.97
CA GLN A 81 35.69 -84.24 49.72
C GLN A 81 35.13 -82.81 49.61
N MET A 82 34.67 -82.23 50.72
CA MET A 82 34.21 -80.84 50.76
C MET A 82 35.37 -79.87 50.49
N VAL A 83 36.51 -80.02 51.17
CA VAL A 83 37.70 -79.18 50.97
C VAL A 83 38.19 -79.24 49.52
N GLN A 84 38.21 -80.44 48.91
CA GLN A 84 38.60 -80.59 47.51
C GLN A 84 37.61 -79.90 46.54
N PHE A 85 36.31 -79.96 46.83
CA PHE A 85 35.29 -79.24 46.05
C PHE A 85 35.43 -77.71 46.20
N ASP A 86 35.74 -77.23 47.40
CA ASP A 86 35.96 -75.79 47.66
C ASP A 86 37.24 -75.30 46.98
N GLU A 87 38.32 -76.08 46.96
CA GLU A 87 39.57 -75.81 46.23
C GLU A 87 39.34 -75.76 44.71
N ASP A 88 38.66 -76.77 44.14
CA ASP A 88 38.25 -76.80 42.72
C ASP A 88 37.29 -75.66 42.35
N SER A 89 36.54 -75.12 43.31
CA SER A 89 35.63 -73.99 43.11
C SER A 89 36.39 -72.67 43.15
N LEU A 90 37.28 -72.47 44.14
CA LEU A 90 38.16 -71.30 44.24
C LEU A 90 39.02 -71.14 42.99
N ARG A 91 39.61 -72.23 42.48
CA ARG A 91 40.43 -72.18 41.27
C ARG A 91 39.67 -71.68 40.04
N LYS A 92 38.40 -72.08 39.88
CA LYS A 92 37.52 -71.58 38.81
C LYS A 92 37.16 -70.11 39.03
N TRP A 93 37.00 -69.66 40.27
CA TRP A 93 36.81 -68.25 40.58
C TRP A 93 38.06 -67.41 40.24
N GLU A 94 39.26 -67.91 40.52
CA GLU A 94 40.53 -67.27 40.14
C GLU A 94 40.68 -67.16 38.61
N GLU A 95 40.41 -68.25 37.87
CA GLU A 95 40.41 -68.25 36.39
C GLU A 95 39.39 -67.24 35.82
N MET A 96 38.17 -67.22 36.35
CA MET A 96 37.12 -66.26 35.95
C MET A 96 37.44 -64.81 36.34
N LEU A 97 38.23 -64.60 37.41
CA LEU A 97 38.68 -63.26 37.81
C LEU A 97 39.77 -62.77 36.86
N ALA A 98 40.76 -63.62 36.56
CA ALA A 98 41.84 -63.32 35.61
C ALA A 98 41.29 -62.99 34.21
N GLN A 99 40.31 -63.76 33.71
CA GLN A 99 39.68 -63.47 32.41
C GLN A 99 38.95 -62.11 32.42
N LYS A 100 38.30 -61.72 33.52
CA LYS A 100 37.70 -60.39 33.67
C LYS A 100 38.74 -59.27 33.77
N GLU A 101 39.90 -59.53 34.36
CA GLU A 101 41.03 -58.60 34.41
C GLU A 101 41.53 -58.32 32.98
N GLU A 102 41.66 -59.34 32.15
CA GLU A 102 42.02 -59.22 30.72
C GLU A 102 40.95 -58.45 29.91
N ASP A 103 39.66 -58.79 30.08
CA ASP A 103 38.55 -58.06 29.44
C ASP A 103 38.54 -56.58 29.86
N ASN A 104 38.77 -56.27 31.14
CA ASN A 104 38.85 -54.90 31.64
C ASN A 104 40.03 -54.12 31.03
N GLN A 105 41.21 -54.76 30.89
CA GLN A 105 42.37 -54.15 30.22
C GLN A 105 42.09 -53.90 28.74
N LEU A 106 41.36 -54.79 28.06
CA LEU A 106 40.93 -54.60 26.67
C LEU A 106 39.96 -53.41 26.55
N ILE A 107 38.99 -53.29 27.45
CA ILE A 107 38.08 -52.13 27.53
C ILE A 107 38.86 -50.83 27.77
N GLU A 108 39.83 -50.82 28.69
CA GLU A 108 40.65 -49.64 28.98
C GLU A 108 41.48 -49.22 27.74
N ASN A 109 41.98 -50.19 26.96
CA ASN A 109 42.68 -49.94 25.71
C ASN A 109 41.75 -49.37 24.62
N TYR A 110 40.52 -49.86 24.49
CA TYR A 110 39.52 -49.24 23.60
C TYR A 110 39.15 -47.83 24.05
N MET A 111 38.92 -47.59 25.35
CA MET A 111 38.68 -46.25 25.90
C MET A 111 39.82 -45.27 25.59
N LYS A 112 41.08 -45.72 25.65
CA LYS A 112 42.25 -44.91 25.26
C LYS A 112 42.23 -44.56 23.77
N GLN A 113 41.92 -45.52 22.89
CA GLN A 113 41.81 -45.31 21.44
C GLN A 113 40.66 -44.35 21.09
N ASP A 114 39.48 -44.53 21.69
CA ASP A 114 38.33 -43.64 21.48
C ASP A 114 38.60 -42.23 22.02
N THR A 115 39.27 -42.11 23.18
CA THR A 115 39.69 -40.81 23.73
C THR A 115 40.68 -40.10 22.81
N GLN A 116 41.62 -40.83 22.19
CA GLN A 116 42.54 -40.27 21.21
C GLN A 116 41.77 -39.80 19.96
N LYS A 117 40.89 -40.65 19.42
CA LYS A 117 40.10 -40.33 18.22
C LYS A 117 39.14 -39.17 18.42
N TYR A 118 38.55 -39.06 19.62
CA TYR A 118 37.79 -37.89 20.05
C TYR A 118 38.64 -36.62 20.02
N LYS A 119 39.86 -36.64 20.58
CA LYS A 119 40.77 -35.48 20.56
C LYS A 119 41.15 -35.07 19.14
N GLU A 120 41.42 -36.02 18.24
CA GLU A 120 41.72 -35.77 16.83
C GLU A 120 40.53 -35.13 16.10
N LEU A 121 39.31 -35.65 16.32
CA LEU A 121 38.09 -35.11 15.73
C LEU A 121 37.73 -33.73 16.30
N GLU A 122 37.92 -33.50 17.59
CA GLU A 122 37.67 -32.21 18.24
C GLU A 122 38.66 -31.14 17.76
N GLN A 123 39.95 -31.48 17.61
CA GLN A 123 40.93 -30.59 16.97
C GLN A 123 40.56 -30.27 15.52
N LYS A 124 40.04 -31.25 14.76
CA LYS A 124 39.56 -31.02 13.39
C LYS A 124 38.32 -30.12 13.36
N ARG A 125 37.38 -30.31 14.30
CA ARG A 125 36.19 -29.46 14.48
C ARG A 125 36.58 -28.02 14.80
N GLN A 126 37.54 -27.81 15.70
CA GLN A 126 38.04 -26.48 16.07
C GLN A 126 38.70 -25.77 14.89
N LYS A 127 39.54 -26.46 14.10
CA LYS A 127 40.14 -25.91 12.87
C LYS A 127 39.07 -25.49 11.86
N LEU A 128 38.13 -26.38 11.54
CA LEU A 128 37.02 -26.07 10.62
C LEU A 128 36.13 -24.93 11.13
N SER A 129 35.90 -24.85 12.45
CA SER A 129 35.15 -23.73 13.04
C SER A 129 35.89 -22.40 12.90
N MET A 130 37.22 -22.40 12.99
CA MET A 130 38.05 -21.21 12.83
C MET A 130 38.12 -20.77 11.36
N GLU A 131 38.27 -21.72 10.43
CA GLU A 131 38.18 -21.48 8.98
C GLU A 131 36.81 -20.89 8.60
N LEU A 132 35.71 -21.50 9.09
CA LEU A 132 34.34 -21.01 8.85
C LEU A 132 34.14 -19.58 9.38
N GLU A 133 34.72 -19.25 10.53
CA GLU A 133 34.68 -17.90 11.08
C GLU A 133 35.49 -16.90 10.23
N THR A 134 36.65 -17.28 9.69
CA THR A 134 37.38 -16.42 8.73
C THR A 134 36.59 -16.20 7.44
N TYR A 135 35.87 -17.22 6.93
CA TYR A 135 34.97 -17.06 5.78
C TYR A 135 33.78 -16.15 6.09
N ARG A 136 33.18 -16.25 7.29
CA ARG A 136 32.12 -15.32 7.72
C ARG A 136 32.62 -13.88 7.77
N GLN A 137 33.78 -13.63 8.35
CA GLN A 137 34.37 -12.29 8.41
C GLN A 137 34.67 -11.73 7.01
N ALA A 138 35.17 -12.56 6.09
CA ALA A 138 35.36 -12.18 4.69
C ALA A 138 34.03 -11.87 3.98
N ILE A 139 32.97 -12.66 4.19
CA ILE A 139 31.63 -12.42 3.64
C ILE A 139 31.06 -11.10 4.20
N VAL A 140 31.11 -10.88 5.52
CA VAL A 140 30.62 -9.64 6.16
C VAL A 140 31.35 -8.42 5.61
N LYS A 141 32.68 -8.50 5.45
CA LYS A 141 33.48 -7.43 4.83
C LYS A 141 33.05 -7.14 3.39
N ASN A 142 32.95 -8.17 2.55
CA ASN A 142 32.56 -8.02 1.15
C ASN A 142 31.12 -7.49 1.01
N VAL A 143 30.19 -7.92 1.87
CA VAL A 143 28.81 -7.39 1.91
C VAL A 143 28.80 -5.92 2.32
N GLY A 144 29.63 -5.53 3.30
CA GLY A 144 29.82 -4.12 3.67
C GLY A 144 30.35 -3.28 2.50
N GLU A 145 31.37 -3.75 1.80
CA GLU A 145 31.93 -3.07 0.62
C GLU A 145 30.90 -2.93 -0.52
N VAL A 146 30.05 -3.94 -0.73
CA VAL A 146 28.93 -3.87 -1.70
C VAL A 146 27.89 -2.84 -1.25
N GLN A 147 27.49 -2.84 0.03
CA GLN A 147 26.53 -1.86 0.56
C GLN A 147 27.06 -0.42 0.48
N GLU A 148 28.35 -0.20 0.74
CA GLU A 148 28.98 1.11 0.53
C GLU A 148 28.94 1.55 -0.94
N MET A 149 29.22 0.62 -1.87
CA MET A 149 29.11 0.90 -3.31
C MET A 149 27.67 1.16 -3.76
N GLU A 150 26.68 0.42 -3.23
CA GLU A 150 25.26 0.68 -3.48
C GLU A 150 24.86 2.08 -3.00
N ILE A 151 25.23 2.47 -1.77
CA ILE A 151 24.97 3.83 -1.24
C ILE A 151 25.61 4.92 -2.12
N VAL A 152 26.83 4.70 -2.63
CA VAL A 152 27.50 5.64 -3.55
C VAL A 152 26.79 5.70 -4.91
N LEU A 153 26.36 4.57 -5.47
CA LEU A 153 25.57 4.53 -6.71
C LEU A 153 24.24 5.25 -6.55
N ASP A 154 23.53 5.01 -5.45
CA ASP A 154 22.23 5.60 -5.13
C ASP A 154 22.33 7.13 -4.95
N ARG A 155 23.41 7.60 -4.28
CA ARG A 155 23.74 9.02 -4.18
C ARG A 155 24.08 9.63 -5.53
N THR A 156 24.82 8.91 -6.37
CA THR A 156 25.19 9.36 -7.72
C THR A 156 23.96 9.44 -8.63
N ALA A 157 23.04 8.48 -8.53
CA ALA A 157 21.77 8.48 -9.26
C ALA A 157 20.87 9.66 -8.85
N LYS A 158 20.81 9.99 -7.55
CA LYS A 158 20.10 11.17 -7.04
C LYS A 158 20.69 12.48 -7.59
N LEU A 159 22.01 12.65 -7.54
CA LEU A 159 22.69 13.81 -8.13
C LEU A 159 22.48 13.90 -9.66
N TYR A 160 22.45 12.76 -10.36
CA TYR A 160 22.16 12.74 -11.80
C TYR A 160 20.70 13.12 -12.12
N MET A 161 19.73 12.68 -11.32
CA MET A 161 18.33 13.09 -11.41
C MET A 161 18.17 14.59 -11.16
N GLU A 162 18.87 15.15 -10.17
CA GLU A 162 18.91 16.59 -9.90
C GLU A 162 19.50 17.37 -11.07
N ALA A 163 20.67 16.95 -11.60
CA ALA A 163 21.27 17.57 -12.79
C ALA A 163 20.37 17.49 -14.04
N LEU A 164 19.61 16.40 -14.22
CA LEU A 164 18.61 16.30 -15.29
C LEU A 164 17.40 17.24 -15.07
N LYS A 165 16.99 17.45 -13.82
CA LYS A 165 15.93 18.41 -13.45
C LYS A 165 16.38 19.85 -13.71
N GLU A 166 17.58 20.22 -13.28
CA GLU A 166 18.20 21.52 -13.55
C GLU A 166 18.37 21.75 -15.06
N ARG A 167 18.89 20.77 -15.80
CA ARG A 167 18.99 20.83 -17.27
C ARG A 167 17.63 21.06 -17.92
N ARG A 168 16.57 20.40 -17.45
CA ARG A 168 15.21 20.58 -17.97
C ARG A 168 14.66 21.97 -17.62
N GLN A 169 14.94 22.49 -16.43
CA GLN A 169 14.61 23.86 -16.04
C GLN A 169 15.34 24.89 -16.92
N MET A 170 16.63 24.73 -17.17
CA MET A 170 17.38 25.60 -18.08
C MET A 170 16.87 25.53 -19.52
N ILE A 171 16.51 24.35 -20.04
CA ILE A 171 15.88 24.22 -21.36
C ILE A 171 14.52 24.94 -21.40
N ASN A 172 13.71 24.84 -20.35
CA ASN A 172 12.44 25.55 -20.26
C ASN A 172 12.64 27.08 -20.20
N GLN A 173 13.57 27.58 -19.38
CA GLN A 173 13.92 29.00 -19.30
C GLN A 173 14.46 29.54 -20.63
N TRP A 174 15.31 28.76 -21.31
CA TRP A 174 15.81 29.09 -22.65
C TRP A 174 14.68 29.12 -23.68
N THR A 175 13.76 28.15 -23.65
CA THR A 175 12.59 28.09 -24.53
C THR A 175 11.65 29.27 -24.30
N GLN A 176 11.40 29.65 -23.04
CA GLN A 176 10.67 30.87 -22.68
C GLN A 176 11.37 32.13 -23.21
N SER A 177 12.70 32.22 -23.05
CA SER A 177 13.50 33.33 -23.57
C SER A 177 13.42 33.43 -25.11
N VAL A 178 13.51 32.30 -25.82
CA VAL A 178 13.35 32.23 -27.28
C VAL A 178 11.92 32.63 -27.71
N ASN A 179 10.90 32.25 -26.94
CA ASN A 179 9.52 32.68 -27.21
C ASN A 179 9.33 34.19 -27.00
N VAL A 180 9.95 34.77 -25.97
CA VAL A 180 9.96 36.24 -25.75
C VAL A 180 10.71 36.96 -26.88
N LEU A 181 11.82 36.40 -27.37
CA LEU A 181 12.52 36.95 -28.54
C LEU A 181 11.66 36.89 -29.81
N ARG A 182 11.02 35.75 -30.09
CA ARG A 182 10.06 35.62 -31.22
C ARG A 182 8.87 36.56 -31.10
N GLN A 183 8.37 36.79 -29.88
CA GLN A 183 7.31 37.76 -29.64
C GLN A 183 7.80 39.18 -29.96
N ARG A 184 8.99 39.57 -29.47
CA ARG A 184 9.62 40.85 -29.82
C ARG A 184 9.86 41.01 -31.32
N ASP A 185 10.30 39.96 -32.02
CA ASP A 185 10.45 40.00 -33.48
C ASP A 185 9.11 40.23 -34.18
N ASN A 186 8.04 39.57 -33.73
CA ASN A 186 6.68 39.81 -34.24
C ASN A 186 6.19 41.24 -33.93
N ASP A 187 6.44 41.76 -32.73
CA ASP A 187 6.07 43.11 -32.31
C ASP A 187 6.86 44.17 -33.12
N ILE A 188 8.14 43.92 -33.42
CA ILE A 188 8.96 44.73 -34.33
C ILE A 188 8.39 44.67 -35.75
N GLN A 189 8.02 43.49 -36.26
CA GLN A 189 7.41 43.36 -37.60
C GLN A 189 6.04 44.07 -37.68
N ASN A 190 5.25 44.03 -36.62
CA ASN A 190 3.99 44.78 -36.55
C ASN A 190 4.23 46.28 -36.49
N SER A 191 5.21 46.74 -35.69
CA SER A 191 5.63 48.14 -35.62
C SER A 191 6.18 48.64 -36.96
N LEU A 192 6.91 47.81 -37.71
CA LEU A 192 7.40 48.14 -39.06
C LEU A 192 6.24 48.30 -40.06
N LYS A 193 5.23 47.43 -40.00
CA LYS A 193 3.99 47.57 -40.80
C LYS A 193 3.22 48.83 -40.43
N GLU A 194 3.13 49.17 -39.15
CA GLU A 194 2.49 50.41 -38.69
C GLU A 194 3.26 51.65 -39.17
N ILE A 195 4.60 51.63 -39.12
CA ILE A 195 5.44 52.67 -39.71
C ILE A 195 5.22 52.77 -41.23
N GLU A 196 5.03 51.65 -41.94
CA GLU A 196 4.75 51.63 -43.37
C GLU A 196 3.36 52.20 -43.70
N THR A 197 2.31 51.86 -42.95
CA THR A 197 0.97 52.46 -43.13
C THR A 197 0.98 53.95 -42.78
N LEU A 198 1.69 54.37 -41.73
CA LEU A 198 1.88 55.79 -41.40
C LEU A 198 2.68 56.54 -42.47
N ARG A 199 3.64 55.89 -43.14
CA ARG A 199 4.34 56.45 -44.31
C ARG A 199 3.44 56.55 -45.54
N GLU A 200 2.50 55.62 -45.74
CA GLU A 200 1.50 55.71 -46.80
C GLU A 200 0.55 56.88 -46.54
N ILE A 201 -0.02 56.97 -45.33
CA ILE A 201 -0.86 58.11 -44.90
C ILE A 201 -0.06 59.42 -45.02
N GLY A 202 1.22 59.43 -44.65
CA GLY A 202 2.11 60.58 -44.80
C GLY A 202 2.30 61.00 -46.27
N ARG A 203 2.47 60.04 -47.19
CA ARG A 203 2.52 60.29 -48.63
C ARG A 203 1.19 60.82 -49.16
N GLU A 204 0.08 60.20 -48.79
CA GLU A 204 -1.26 60.64 -49.18
C GLU A 204 -1.53 62.07 -48.70
N LYS A 205 -1.24 62.39 -47.43
CA LYS A 205 -1.39 63.75 -46.89
C LYS A 205 -0.43 64.75 -47.55
N LYS A 206 0.78 64.34 -47.91
CA LYS A 206 1.71 65.17 -48.68
C LYS A 206 1.15 65.47 -50.08
N ASN A 207 0.67 64.46 -50.81
CA ASN A 207 0.08 64.65 -52.14
C ASN A 207 -1.14 65.59 -52.07
N ASN A 208 -2.04 65.38 -51.10
CA ASN A 208 -3.16 66.29 -50.86
C ASN A 208 -2.70 67.73 -50.54
N LEU A 209 -1.60 67.90 -49.80
CA LEU A 209 -1.02 69.22 -49.52
C LEU A 209 -0.45 69.85 -50.80
N GLU A 210 0.26 69.09 -51.63
CA GLU A 210 0.80 69.57 -52.91
C GLU A 210 -0.32 69.96 -53.89
N GLU A 211 -1.42 69.21 -53.94
CA GLU A 211 -2.63 69.57 -54.69
C GLU A 211 -3.29 70.85 -54.16
N VAL A 212 -3.43 71.00 -52.84
CA VAL A 212 -3.99 72.21 -52.22
C VAL A 212 -3.07 73.42 -52.40
N GLU A 213 -1.76 73.24 -52.32
CA GLU A 213 -0.77 74.28 -52.64
C GLU A 213 -0.83 74.70 -54.11
N GLN A 214 -0.97 73.74 -55.02
CA GLN A 214 -1.08 74.04 -56.45
C GLN A 214 -2.38 74.78 -56.74
N PHE A 215 -3.51 74.32 -56.18
CA PHE A 215 -4.79 75.03 -56.23
C PHE A 215 -4.67 76.45 -55.65
N LEU A 216 -3.99 76.63 -54.51
CA LEU A 216 -3.78 77.95 -53.91
C LEU A 216 -2.92 78.85 -54.81
N LYS A 217 -1.85 78.32 -55.42
CA LYS A 217 -1.03 79.06 -56.40
C LYS A 217 -1.88 79.49 -57.60
N ASP A 218 -2.72 78.60 -58.13
CA ASP A 218 -3.62 78.89 -59.24
C ASP A 218 -4.69 79.93 -58.85
N GLN A 219 -5.25 79.87 -57.63
CA GLN A 219 -6.15 80.90 -57.11
C GLN A 219 -5.46 82.25 -56.90
N VAL A 220 -4.20 82.28 -56.45
CA VAL A 220 -3.42 83.53 -56.33
C VAL A 220 -3.16 84.14 -57.71
N VAL A 221 -2.85 83.33 -58.72
CA VAL A 221 -2.70 83.78 -60.11
C VAL A 221 -4.03 84.30 -60.66
N ASN A 222 -5.14 83.58 -60.46
CA ASN A 222 -6.48 84.02 -60.86
C ASN A 222 -6.89 85.33 -60.18
N ASN A 223 -6.68 85.46 -58.86
CA ASN A 223 -6.97 86.68 -58.12
C ASN A 223 -6.13 87.86 -58.62
N LYS A 224 -4.84 87.64 -58.92
CA LYS A 224 -4.00 88.68 -59.53
C LYS A 224 -4.48 89.10 -60.93
N GLN A 225 -4.93 88.14 -61.75
CA GLN A 225 -5.54 88.44 -63.05
C GLN A 225 -6.87 89.19 -62.90
N LEU A 226 -7.68 88.85 -61.90
CA LEU A 226 -8.90 89.57 -61.54
C LEU A 226 -8.60 91.00 -61.05
N GLU A 227 -7.58 91.21 -60.22
CA GLU A 227 -7.12 92.55 -59.84
C GLU A 227 -6.64 93.37 -61.05
N GLU A 228 -5.93 92.76 -61.99
CA GLU A 228 -5.50 93.42 -63.24
C GLU A 228 -6.67 93.68 -64.21
N LEU A 229 -7.73 92.86 -64.17
CA LEU A 229 -8.99 93.13 -64.86
C LEU A 229 -9.75 94.28 -64.19
N ILE A 230 -9.89 94.27 -62.86
CA ILE A 230 -10.50 95.36 -62.08
C ILE A 230 -9.77 96.67 -62.35
N LYS A 231 -8.43 96.72 -62.24
CA LYS A 231 -7.63 97.91 -62.55
C LYS A 231 -7.81 98.40 -63.99
N ARG A 232 -8.02 97.49 -64.96
CA ARG A 232 -8.37 97.87 -66.34
C ARG A 232 -9.77 98.46 -66.43
N SER A 233 -10.77 97.82 -65.82
CA SER A 233 -12.15 98.32 -65.77
C SER A 233 -12.29 99.64 -64.99
N GLU A 234 -11.51 99.86 -63.94
CA GLU A 234 -11.41 101.14 -63.22
C GLU A 234 -10.79 102.22 -64.10
N LYS A 235 -9.75 101.90 -64.88
CA LYS A 235 -9.15 102.83 -65.85
C LYS A 235 -10.12 103.17 -66.98
N GLU A 236 -10.86 102.18 -67.49
CA GLU A 236 -11.94 102.39 -68.47
C GLU A 236 -13.08 103.23 -67.88
N LEU A 237 -13.50 102.96 -66.63
CA LEU A 237 -14.46 103.76 -65.89
C LEU A 237 -13.99 105.21 -65.74
N GLY A 238 -12.70 105.43 -65.44
CA GLY A 238 -12.09 106.76 -65.42
C GLY A 238 -12.17 107.49 -66.77
N VAL A 239 -11.91 106.79 -67.88
CA VAL A 239 -12.07 107.34 -69.24
C VAL A 239 -13.54 107.65 -69.56
N VAL A 240 -14.49 106.82 -69.09
CA VAL A 240 -15.93 107.07 -69.25
C VAL A 240 -16.40 108.23 -68.37
N GLN A 241 -15.89 108.37 -67.15
CA GLN A 241 -16.14 109.52 -66.27
C GLN A 241 -15.56 110.81 -66.85
N GLU A 242 -14.37 110.79 -67.45
CA GLU A 242 -13.79 111.93 -68.16
C GLU A 242 -14.63 112.33 -69.38
N LYS A 243 -15.11 111.36 -70.17
CA LYS A 243 -16.06 111.61 -71.26
C LYS A 243 -17.38 112.21 -70.73
N LYS A 244 -17.92 111.69 -69.63
CA LYS A 244 -19.12 112.23 -68.96
C LYS A 244 -18.89 113.67 -68.47
N ARG A 245 -17.71 113.96 -67.88
CA ARG A 245 -17.34 115.31 -67.44
C ARG A 245 -17.33 116.27 -68.62
N LYS A 246 -16.63 115.93 -69.71
CA LYS A 246 -16.63 116.73 -70.96
C LYS A 246 -18.03 116.97 -71.51
N VAL A 247 -18.88 115.95 -71.56
CA VAL A 247 -20.29 116.12 -71.99
C VAL A 247 -21.07 117.06 -71.05
N THR A 248 -20.79 117.00 -69.74
CA THR A 248 -21.43 117.88 -68.75
C THR A 248 -20.93 119.32 -68.88
N GLU A 249 -19.62 119.54 -69.05
CA GLU A 249 -19.02 120.84 -69.39
C GLU A 249 -19.63 121.41 -70.68
N THR A 250 -19.85 120.60 -71.72
CA THR A 250 -20.53 121.05 -72.95
C THR A 250 -22.00 121.41 -72.70
N ILE A 251 -22.71 120.66 -71.85
CA ILE A 251 -24.09 120.97 -71.45
C ILE A 251 -24.14 122.29 -70.65
N ASP A 252 -23.16 122.54 -69.77
CA ASP A 252 -23.06 123.79 -69.00
C ASP A 252 -22.74 124.98 -69.91
N ILE A 253 -21.88 124.82 -70.91
CA ILE A 253 -21.62 125.83 -71.96
C ILE A 253 -22.91 126.16 -72.72
N TYR A 254 -23.65 125.15 -73.20
CA TYR A 254 -24.95 125.37 -73.83
C TYR A 254 -26.00 125.95 -72.86
N GLY A 255 -25.91 125.65 -71.57
CA GLY A 255 -26.74 126.24 -70.51
C GLY A 255 -26.45 127.73 -70.32
N ILE A 256 -25.18 128.13 -70.33
CA ILE A 256 -24.74 129.53 -70.32
C ILE A 256 -25.20 130.24 -71.59
N GLU A 257 -25.07 129.63 -72.77
CA GLU A 257 -25.50 130.20 -74.03
C GLU A 257 -27.03 130.36 -74.11
N LEU A 258 -27.80 129.38 -73.61
CA LEU A 258 -29.24 129.50 -73.44
C LEU A 258 -29.61 130.62 -72.44
N HIS A 259 -28.80 130.82 -71.39
CA HIS A 259 -29.02 131.88 -70.42
C HIS A 259 -28.72 133.27 -71.00
N THR A 260 -27.65 133.45 -71.78
CA THR A 260 -27.34 134.72 -72.45
C THR A 260 -28.37 135.04 -73.53
N GLN A 261 -28.82 134.06 -74.31
CA GLN A 261 -29.95 134.17 -75.26
C GLN A 261 -31.23 134.62 -74.53
N LYS A 262 -31.61 133.97 -73.42
CA LYS A 262 -32.76 134.36 -72.59
C LYS A 262 -32.62 135.79 -72.03
N LYS A 263 -31.42 136.18 -71.59
CA LYS A 263 -31.14 137.54 -71.11
C LYS A 263 -31.29 138.59 -72.22
N LEU A 264 -30.77 138.31 -73.42
CA LEU A 264 -30.92 139.18 -74.59
C LEU A 264 -32.40 139.37 -74.98
N VAL A 265 -33.18 138.29 -74.99
CA VAL A 265 -34.64 138.35 -75.21
C VAL A 265 -35.33 139.15 -74.10
N GLY A 266 -34.93 139.00 -72.84
CA GLY A 266 -35.44 139.79 -71.72
C GLY A 266 -35.07 141.28 -71.75
N ASP A 267 -33.91 141.62 -72.30
CA ASP A 267 -33.47 143.01 -72.51
C ASP A 267 -34.19 143.65 -73.72
N LEU A 268 -34.41 142.90 -74.80
CA LEU A 268 -35.24 143.30 -75.93
C LEU A 268 -36.72 143.50 -75.52
N ALA A 269 -37.26 142.61 -74.69
CA ALA A 269 -38.61 142.75 -74.13
C ALA A 269 -38.73 144.01 -73.27
N ARG A 270 -37.74 144.29 -72.40
CA ARG A 270 -37.69 145.54 -71.61
C ARG A 270 -37.58 146.79 -72.47
N ARG A 271 -36.72 146.79 -73.52
CA ARG A 271 -36.66 147.91 -74.49
C ARG A 271 -38.00 148.13 -75.19
N THR A 272 -38.67 147.05 -75.63
CA THR A 272 -39.99 147.13 -76.27
C THR A 272 -41.05 147.67 -75.30
N GLN A 273 -41.03 147.25 -74.03
CA GLN A 273 -41.92 147.74 -72.99
C GLN A 273 -41.66 149.22 -72.66
N GLN A 274 -40.40 149.67 -72.69
CA GLN A 274 -40.01 151.06 -72.45
C GLN A 274 -40.40 151.98 -73.63
N ILE A 275 -40.30 151.50 -74.88
CA ILE A 275 -40.85 152.19 -76.06
C ILE A 275 -42.38 152.29 -75.95
N ARG A 276 -43.08 151.20 -75.59
CA ARG A 276 -44.54 151.21 -75.36
C ARG A 276 -44.94 152.17 -74.22
N ALA A 277 -44.15 152.25 -73.15
CA ALA A 277 -44.39 153.19 -72.05
C ALA A 277 -44.19 154.65 -72.48
N ASN A 278 -43.16 154.96 -73.27
CA ASN A 278 -42.96 156.31 -73.82
C ASN A 278 -44.06 156.69 -74.82
N ALA A 279 -44.51 155.77 -75.67
CA ALA A 279 -45.66 155.98 -76.55
C ALA A 279 -46.95 156.23 -75.74
N LYS A 280 -47.15 155.52 -74.62
CA LYS A 280 -48.30 155.73 -73.72
C LYS A 280 -48.23 157.10 -73.03
N ARG A 281 -47.05 157.55 -72.57
CA ARG A 281 -46.87 158.91 -72.01
C ARG A 281 -47.17 160.00 -73.04
N LYS A 282 -46.63 159.87 -74.27
CA LYS A 282 -46.91 160.81 -75.37
C LYS A 282 -48.39 160.85 -75.74
N ARG A 283 -49.10 159.71 -75.70
CA ARG A 283 -50.55 159.66 -75.93
C ARG A 283 -51.33 160.38 -74.82
N ILE A 284 -50.98 160.17 -73.55
CA ILE A 284 -51.60 160.87 -72.39
C ILE A 284 -51.31 162.40 -72.42
N GLU A 285 -50.14 162.81 -72.91
CA GLU A 285 -49.78 164.23 -73.07
C GLU A 285 -50.62 164.94 -74.17
N ILE A 286 -51.03 164.21 -75.21
CA ILE A 286 -51.93 164.69 -76.27
C ILE A 286 -53.39 164.73 -75.79
N GLU A 287 -53.83 163.68 -75.06
CA GLU A 287 -55.15 163.59 -74.42
C GLU A 287 -55.39 164.78 -73.47
N ASN A 288 -54.41 165.08 -72.60
CA ASN A 288 -54.48 166.18 -71.64
C ASN A 288 -54.46 167.59 -72.29
N LYS A 289 -54.03 167.71 -73.56
CA LYS A 289 -54.18 168.96 -74.33
C LYS A 289 -55.55 169.04 -75.04
N HIS A 290 -56.15 167.92 -75.44
CA HIS A 290 -57.53 167.89 -75.97
C HIS A 290 -58.55 168.21 -74.87
N ILE A 291 -58.41 167.62 -73.68
CA ILE A 291 -59.30 167.86 -72.52
C ILE A 291 -59.34 169.35 -72.10
N LYS A 292 -58.26 170.11 -72.30
CA LYS A 292 -58.24 171.58 -72.05
C LYS A 292 -58.93 172.41 -73.13
N VAL A 293 -59.05 171.90 -74.36
CA VAL A 293 -59.79 172.56 -75.46
C VAL A 293 -61.29 172.23 -75.35
N ASP A 294 -61.63 170.99 -75.03
CA ASP A 294 -63.04 170.56 -74.93
C ASP A 294 -63.77 171.16 -73.71
N ASN A 295 -63.09 171.40 -72.59
CA ASN A 295 -63.68 172.10 -71.45
C ASN A 295 -64.02 173.58 -71.75
N CYS A 296 -63.35 174.22 -72.71
CA CYS A 296 -63.73 175.56 -73.18
C CYS A 296 -64.88 175.54 -74.19
N LYS A 297 -65.07 174.43 -74.94
CA LYS A 297 -66.20 174.25 -75.86
C LYS A 297 -67.49 173.81 -75.14
N LYS A 298 -67.40 172.94 -74.14
CA LYS A 298 -68.56 172.53 -73.32
C LYS A 298 -69.28 173.71 -72.69
N ARG A 299 -68.54 174.70 -72.18
CA ARG A 299 -69.10 175.92 -71.58
C ARG A 299 -69.81 176.87 -72.56
N ILE A 300 -69.72 176.62 -73.87
CA ILE A 300 -70.49 177.30 -74.92
C ILE A 300 -71.68 176.43 -75.37
N SER A 301 -71.52 175.11 -75.42
CA SER A 301 -72.61 174.18 -75.76
C SER A 301 -73.68 174.09 -74.67
N ASP A 302 -73.32 174.12 -73.39
CA ASP A 302 -74.28 174.03 -72.28
C ASP A 302 -75.19 175.29 -72.16
N LEU A 303 -74.83 176.39 -72.83
CA LEU A 303 -75.66 177.60 -73.02
C LEU A 303 -76.41 177.63 -74.37
N THR A 304 -76.11 176.68 -75.26
CA THR A 304 -76.64 176.62 -76.62
C THR A 304 -77.29 175.26 -76.82
N LEU A 305 -78.51 175.18 -76.30
CA LEU A 305 -79.55 174.16 -76.48
C LEU A 305 -79.59 173.06 -75.37
N THR A 306 -80.42 173.09 -74.31
CA THR A 306 -81.45 174.04 -73.79
C THR A 306 -82.54 174.52 -74.76
N LEU A 307 -82.62 173.90 -75.93
CA LEU A 307 -83.35 174.38 -77.10
C LEU A 307 -83.30 173.24 -78.14
N GLU A 308 -83.79 172.04 -77.77
CA GLU A 308 -83.91 170.80 -78.59
C GLU A 308 -82.91 169.68 -78.20
N GLU A 309 -83.27 168.61 -77.49
CA GLU A 309 -84.61 168.12 -77.10
C GLU A 309 -85.56 167.71 -78.26
N ILE A 310 -85.04 167.56 -79.48
CA ILE A 310 -85.74 166.98 -80.64
C ILE A 310 -84.94 165.79 -81.24
N GLU A 311 -85.55 164.59 -81.20
CA GLU A 311 -85.45 163.46 -82.16
C GLU A 311 -84.29 162.38 -82.16
N SER A 312 -84.37 161.43 -81.21
CA SER A 312 -84.64 159.94 -81.40
C SER A 312 -83.80 158.88 -82.21
N GLN A 313 -83.43 157.76 -81.52
CA GLN A 313 -83.58 156.27 -81.85
C GLN A 313 -82.59 155.53 -82.86
N LYS A 314 -82.41 154.17 -83.03
CA LYS A 314 -82.94 152.86 -82.45
C LYS A 314 -82.14 151.53 -82.79
N LEU A 315 -82.05 150.55 -81.85
CA LEU A 315 -82.00 149.02 -81.92
C LEU A 315 -81.06 148.22 -82.93
N ASN A 316 -80.95 146.86 -83.05
CA ASN A 316 -81.60 145.60 -82.51
C ASN A 316 -80.62 144.36 -82.36
N VAL A 317 -81.08 143.11 -82.05
CA VAL A 317 -80.27 141.96 -81.48
C VAL A 317 -80.47 140.48 -82.00
N GLU A 318 -81.42 140.13 -82.88
CA GLU A 318 -82.10 138.81 -82.83
C GLU A 318 -81.52 137.54 -83.54
N GLU A 319 -80.48 137.61 -84.38
CA GLU A 319 -80.05 136.45 -85.20
C GLU A 319 -79.11 135.42 -84.52
N ARG A 320 -78.69 135.66 -83.27
CA ARG A 320 -77.52 134.99 -82.68
C ARG A 320 -77.73 133.56 -82.18
N THR A 321 -78.98 133.10 -82.03
CA THR A 321 -79.29 131.90 -81.22
C THR A 321 -79.65 130.65 -82.04
N LYS A 322 -80.33 130.80 -83.20
CA LYS A 322 -80.92 129.68 -83.98
C LYS A 322 -79.93 128.77 -84.73
N ARG A 323 -78.64 129.10 -84.75
CA ARG A 323 -77.63 128.42 -85.60
C ARG A 323 -76.82 127.34 -84.88
N LEU A 324 -76.82 127.33 -83.55
CA LEU A 324 -75.99 126.42 -82.73
C LEU A 324 -76.70 125.11 -82.36
N GLU A 325 -78.02 125.12 -82.18
CA GLU A 325 -78.78 123.94 -81.73
C GLU A 325 -78.81 122.80 -82.77
N LYS A 326 -78.83 123.11 -84.07
CA LYS A 326 -78.93 122.10 -85.14
C LYS A 326 -77.68 121.23 -85.35
N MET A 327 -76.52 121.61 -84.81
CA MET A 327 -75.29 120.83 -84.98
C MET A 327 -75.19 119.65 -84.01
N ILE A 328 -75.80 119.74 -82.82
CA ILE A 328 -75.61 118.76 -81.75
C ILE A 328 -76.44 117.49 -81.99
N GLU A 329 -77.66 117.62 -82.50
CA GLU A 329 -78.60 116.49 -82.69
C GLU A 329 -78.16 115.49 -83.80
N HIS A 330 -77.27 115.90 -84.70
CA HIS A 330 -76.77 115.06 -85.79
C HIS A 330 -75.74 114.02 -85.31
N ASP A 331 -74.87 114.39 -84.37
CA ASP A 331 -73.71 113.56 -84.00
C ASP A 331 -74.07 112.44 -83.00
N GLU A 332 -75.13 112.60 -82.21
CA GLU A 332 -75.61 111.55 -81.29
C GLU A 332 -76.17 110.33 -82.04
N LYS A 333 -76.84 110.54 -83.19
CA LYS A 333 -77.39 109.46 -84.02
C LYS A 333 -76.30 108.60 -84.67
N ARG A 334 -75.13 109.17 -85.02
CA ARG A 334 -73.96 108.42 -85.52
C ARG A 334 -73.35 107.50 -84.46
N LYS A 335 -73.31 107.94 -83.20
CA LYS A 335 -72.72 107.18 -82.08
C LYS A 335 -73.45 105.85 -81.83
N SER A 336 -74.78 105.82 -81.97
CA SER A 336 -75.59 104.61 -81.75
C SER A 336 -75.34 103.50 -82.76
N ALA A 337 -75.00 103.82 -84.01
CA ALA A 337 -74.79 102.82 -85.06
C ALA A 337 -73.45 102.08 -84.88
N ILE A 338 -72.40 102.82 -84.50
CA ILE A 338 -71.04 102.29 -84.29
C ILE A 338 -71.01 101.28 -83.14
N VAL A 339 -71.74 101.53 -82.03
CA VAL A 339 -71.77 100.64 -80.86
C VAL A 339 -72.35 99.25 -81.18
N LYS A 340 -73.28 99.13 -82.13
CA LYS A 340 -73.87 97.83 -82.50
C LYS A 340 -72.88 96.94 -83.26
N GLU A 341 -72.09 97.48 -84.18
CA GLU A 341 -71.04 96.70 -84.86
C GLU A 341 -69.82 96.44 -83.97
N LEU A 342 -69.53 97.34 -83.02
CA LEU A 342 -68.46 97.12 -82.04
C LEU A 342 -68.73 95.84 -81.23
N ASN A 343 -69.96 95.63 -80.75
CA ASN A 343 -70.35 94.42 -80.02
C ASN A 343 -70.27 93.13 -80.87
N ARG A 344 -70.62 93.18 -82.17
CA ARG A 344 -70.51 92.01 -83.07
C ARG A 344 -69.05 91.63 -83.30
N LEU A 345 -68.19 92.61 -83.50
CA LEU A 345 -66.74 92.40 -83.62
C LEU A 345 -66.12 91.93 -82.30
N GLN A 346 -66.59 92.40 -81.15
CA GLN A 346 -66.09 92.01 -79.82
C GLN A 346 -66.30 90.50 -79.53
N GLY A 347 -67.39 89.90 -80.02
CA GLY A 347 -67.61 88.45 -79.95
C GLY A 347 -66.74 87.62 -80.89
N ALA A 348 -66.31 88.18 -82.03
CA ALA A 348 -65.31 87.55 -82.91
C ALA A 348 -63.90 87.69 -82.33
N ILE A 349 -63.58 88.87 -81.77
CA ILE A 349 -62.34 89.14 -81.04
C ILE A 349 -62.18 88.16 -79.89
N LEU A 350 -63.18 87.94 -79.02
CA LEU A 350 -63.06 86.98 -77.91
C LEU A 350 -62.68 85.56 -78.34
N ARG A 351 -63.17 85.07 -79.48
CA ARG A 351 -62.78 83.75 -80.03
C ARG A 351 -61.36 83.78 -80.62
N ALA A 352 -61.01 84.84 -81.34
CA ALA A 352 -59.64 85.03 -81.84
C ALA A 352 -58.64 85.18 -80.70
N THR A 353 -58.92 85.99 -79.68
CA THR A 353 -58.10 86.19 -78.48
C THR A 353 -57.92 84.90 -77.70
N LYS A 354 -58.96 84.04 -77.56
CA LYS A 354 -58.77 82.74 -76.90
C LYS A 354 -57.81 81.83 -77.67
N ARG A 355 -57.93 81.79 -79.01
CA ARG A 355 -57.00 81.02 -79.86
C ARG A 355 -55.59 81.63 -79.91
N ILE A 356 -55.48 82.95 -79.85
CA ILE A 356 -54.21 83.67 -79.71
C ILE A 356 -53.56 83.33 -78.36
N VAL A 357 -54.30 83.31 -77.24
CA VAL A 357 -53.75 82.95 -75.93
C VAL A 357 -53.27 81.50 -75.87
N GLU A 358 -53.97 80.56 -76.51
CA GLU A 358 -53.49 79.17 -76.68
C GLU A 358 -52.17 79.13 -77.47
N LEU A 359 -52.13 79.76 -78.65
CA LEU A 359 -50.93 79.85 -79.50
C LEU A 359 -49.81 80.69 -78.86
N GLU A 360 -50.11 81.64 -77.98
CA GLU A 360 -49.12 82.41 -77.22
C GLU A 360 -48.56 81.66 -76.04
N ASN A 361 -49.29 80.69 -75.48
CA ASN A 361 -48.76 79.77 -74.48
C ASN A 361 -47.87 78.70 -75.15
N GLU A 362 -48.28 78.14 -76.30
CA GLU A 362 -47.41 77.29 -77.12
C GLU A 362 -46.15 78.07 -77.59
N ARG A 363 -46.32 79.31 -78.07
CA ARG A 363 -45.20 80.20 -78.41
C ARG A 363 -44.33 80.48 -77.19
N LYS A 364 -44.87 80.68 -75.99
CA LYS A 364 -44.06 80.89 -74.77
C LYS A 364 -43.26 79.66 -74.37
N ILE A 365 -43.83 78.46 -74.45
CA ILE A 365 -43.12 77.21 -74.16
C ILE A 365 -41.96 77.04 -75.16
N LEU A 366 -42.26 77.12 -76.46
CA LEU A 366 -41.24 77.08 -77.51
C LEU A 366 -40.25 78.24 -77.41
N GLN A 367 -40.65 79.42 -76.95
CA GLN A 367 -39.75 80.57 -76.74
C GLN A 367 -38.88 80.41 -75.50
N MET A 368 -39.31 79.68 -74.47
CA MET A 368 -38.48 79.33 -73.31
C MET A 368 -37.47 78.24 -73.66
N GLU A 369 -37.87 77.21 -74.40
CA GLU A 369 -36.96 76.20 -74.95
C GLU A 369 -35.97 76.83 -75.94
N MET A 370 -36.47 77.64 -76.87
CA MET A 370 -35.63 78.37 -77.81
C MET A 370 -34.74 79.39 -77.09
N GLN A 371 -35.13 80.01 -75.98
CA GLN A 371 -34.23 80.85 -75.15
C GLN A 371 -33.22 80.03 -74.34
N SER A 372 -33.53 78.81 -73.93
CA SER A 372 -32.55 77.87 -73.34
C SER A 372 -31.49 77.52 -74.37
N GLU A 373 -31.91 77.10 -75.56
CA GLU A 373 -30.98 76.79 -76.65
C GLU A 373 -30.30 78.04 -77.21
N HIS A 374 -30.96 79.22 -77.24
CA HIS A 374 -30.30 80.48 -77.57
C HIS A 374 -29.24 80.81 -76.54
N LYS A 375 -29.46 80.61 -75.23
CA LYS A 375 -28.40 80.84 -74.23
C LYS A 375 -27.22 79.88 -74.37
N LYS A 376 -27.45 78.64 -74.80
CA LYS A 376 -26.36 77.71 -75.15
C LYS A 376 -25.66 78.13 -76.44
N VAL A 377 -26.40 78.55 -77.45
CA VAL A 377 -25.89 79.08 -78.72
C VAL A 377 -25.21 80.43 -78.54
N ASP A 378 -25.60 81.25 -77.56
CA ASP A 378 -25.00 82.52 -77.17
C ASP A 378 -23.76 82.29 -76.32
N LEU A 379 -23.74 81.25 -75.48
CA LEU A 379 -22.53 80.80 -74.79
C LEU A 379 -21.53 80.24 -75.80
N LEU A 380 -21.99 79.40 -76.73
CA LEU A 380 -21.17 78.87 -77.83
C LEU A 380 -20.78 79.97 -78.82
N ASN A 381 -21.60 81.00 -79.07
CA ASN A 381 -21.26 82.15 -79.91
C ASN A 381 -20.36 83.14 -79.16
N THR A 382 -20.43 83.27 -77.83
CA THR A 382 -19.45 84.06 -77.07
C THR A 382 -18.14 83.32 -76.90
N LEU A 383 -18.14 81.97 -76.84
CA LEU A 383 -16.93 81.16 -76.98
C LEU A 383 -16.39 81.20 -78.40
N LEU A 384 -17.22 81.08 -79.43
CA LEU A 384 -16.82 81.12 -80.84
C LEU A 384 -16.45 82.53 -81.30
N THR A 385 -16.99 83.60 -80.71
CA THR A 385 -16.50 84.97 -80.94
C THR A 385 -15.30 85.30 -80.05
N LYS A 386 -15.13 84.68 -78.87
CA LYS A 386 -13.84 84.72 -78.16
C LYS A 386 -12.76 83.99 -78.93
N GLU A 387 -13.03 82.81 -79.47
CA GLU A 387 -12.11 82.04 -80.31
C GLU A 387 -11.89 82.70 -81.67
N ASN A 388 -12.90 83.26 -82.34
CA ASN A 388 -12.70 84.03 -83.57
C ASN A 388 -12.09 85.41 -83.34
N LYS A 389 -12.26 86.01 -82.16
CA LYS A 389 -11.55 87.24 -81.78
C LYS A 389 -10.14 86.93 -81.30
N LEU A 390 -9.88 85.79 -80.66
CA LEU A 390 -8.54 85.32 -80.34
C LEU A 390 -7.84 84.93 -81.64
N LEU A 391 -8.48 84.18 -82.55
CA LEU A 391 -7.99 83.89 -83.90
C LEU A 391 -7.88 85.15 -84.74
N GLY A 392 -8.71 86.17 -84.51
CA GLY A 392 -8.67 87.49 -85.13
C GLY A 392 -7.47 88.29 -84.63
N GLU A 393 -7.30 88.44 -83.32
CA GLU A 393 -6.14 89.04 -82.65
C GLU A 393 -4.86 88.25 -82.90
N LYS A 394 -4.93 86.93 -83.11
CA LYS A 394 -3.80 86.06 -83.49
C LYS A 394 -3.52 86.10 -84.98
N LYS A 395 -4.51 86.36 -85.86
CA LYS A 395 -4.32 86.63 -87.29
C LYS A 395 -3.88 88.07 -87.54
N GLU A 396 -4.34 89.04 -86.77
CA GLU A 396 -3.83 90.40 -86.75
C GLU A 396 -2.44 90.41 -86.12
N ALA A 397 -2.17 89.63 -85.06
CA ALA A 397 -0.81 89.41 -84.60
C ALA A 397 0.02 88.62 -85.62
N LEU A 398 -0.55 87.68 -86.39
CA LEU A 398 0.19 87.00 -87.47
C LEU A 398 0.46 87.93 -88.63
N TYR A 399 -0.49 88.77 -89.04
CA TYR A 399 -0.32 89.78 -90.09
C TYR A 399 0.55 90.94 -89.62
N GLN A 400 0.55 91.28 -88.33
CA GLN A 400 1.48 92.24 -87.73
C GLN A 400 2.87 91.61 -87.61
N VAL A 401 2.97 90.30 -87.30
CA VAL A 401 4.23 89.55 -87.28
C VAL A 401 4.74 89.32 -88.69
N ASP A 402 3.90 89.04 -89.69
CA ASP A 402 4.25 88.86 -91.12
C ASP A 402 4.53 90.19 -91.80
N PHE A 403 3.81 91.27 -91.45
CA PHE A 403 4.17 92.62 -91.87
C PHE A 403 5.47 93.06 -91.20
N ASN A 404 5.69 92.71 -89.93
CA ASN A 404 6.98 92.87 -89.28
C ASN A 404 8.03 91.89 -89.83
N LEU A 405 7.65 90.73 -90.39
CA LEU A 405 8.54 89.72 -90.96
C LEU A 405 9.01 90.22 -92.31
N GLN A 406 8.09 90.61 -93.21
CA GLN A 406 8.39 91.29 -94.47
C GLN A 406 9.16 92.60 -94.26
N LYS A 407 8.84 93.37 -93.21
CA LYS A 407 9.60 94.57 -92.83
C LYS A 407 10.95 94.25 -92.18
N CYS A 408 11.11 93.06 -91.59
CA CYS A 408 12.39 92.54 -91.10
C CYS A 408 13.19 91.83 -92.20
N GLU A 409 12.56 91.29 -93.24
CA GLU A 409 13.15 90.67 -94.42
C GLU A 409 13.68 91.79 -95.32
N MET A 410 12.86 92.79 -95.67
CA MET A 410 13.32 94.03 -96.32
C MET A 410 14.42 94.74 -95.50
N LYS A 411 14.38 94.67 -94.16
CA LYS A 411 15.46 95.18 -93.31
C LYS A 411 16.67 94.25 -93.21
N LEU A 412 16.53 92.93 -93.39
CA LEU A 412 17.64 91.98 -93.43
C LEU A 412 18.37 92.07 -94.79
N GLU A 413 17.64 92.34 -95.87
CA GLU A 413 18.20 92.78 -97.15
C GLU A 413 18.99 94.09 -97.00
N GLN A 414 18.54 95.06 -96.19
CA GLN A 414 19.25 96.33 -95.93
C GLN A 414 20.39 96.23 -94.88
N ILE A 415 20.27 95.36 -93.86
CA ILE A 415 21.23 95.23 -92.75
C ILE A 415 22.34 94.20 -93.06
N ARG A 416 22.30 93.55 -94.23
CA ARG A 416 23.50 92.99 -94.89
C ARG A 416 24.53 94.06 -95.33
N GLY A 417 24.24 95.35 -95.09
CA GLY A 417 25.13 96.51 -95.27
C GLY A 417 24.48 97.54 -96.20
N HIS A 418 24.46 98.84 -95.91
CA HIS A 418 25.28 99.61 -94.97
C HIS A 418 24.57 100.09 -93.69
N GLU A 419 25.25 99.97 -92.54
CA GLU A 419 24.90 100.72 -91.34
C GLU A 419 25.64 102.06 -91.24
N ARG A 420 24.93 103.10 -90.79
CA ARG A 420 25.46 104.10 -89.86
C ARG A 420 24.34 104.59 -88.93
N ASP A 421 24.21 103.99 -87.75
CA ASP A 421 24.08 104.81 -86.54
C ASP A 421 24.50 104.06 -85.26
N LYS A 422 25.30 104.71 -84.41
CA LYS A 422 26.15 104.02 -83.43
C LYS A 422 25.45 103.62 -82.12
N ASN A 423 24.19 104.05 -81.92
CA ASN A 423 23.48 103.99 -80.63
C ASN A 423 22.44 102.84 -80.54
N GLU A 424 22.03 102.22 -81.67
CA GLU A 424 21.21 101.00 -81.62
C GLU A 424 22.03 99.71 -81.44
N ALA A 425 23.28 99.70 -81.92
CA ALA A 425 24.16 98.53 -81.86
C ALA A 425 24.43 98.08 -80.41
N GLU A 426 24.78 99.02 -79.51
CA GLU A 426 25.10 98.71 -78.11
C GLU A 426 23.90 98.12 -77.34
N LYS A 427 22.67 98.60 -77.61
CA LYS A 427 21.45 98.07 -76.98
C LYS A 427 21.06 96.69 -77.49
N LYS A 428 21.28 96.41 -78.77
CA LYS A 428 21.02 95.08 -79.35
C LYS A 428 22.10 94.08 -78.91
N GLN A 429 23.35 94.49 -78.82
CA GLN A 429 24.45 93.68 -78.29
C GLN A 429 24.21 93.28 -76.83
N ALA A 430 23.84 94.23 -75.96
CA ALA A 430 23.52 93.93 -74.56
C ALA A 430 22.37 92.91 -74.41
N ARG A 431 21.33 93.01 -75.25
CA ARG A 431 20.21 92.05 -75.22
C ARG A 431 20.57 90.68 -75.79
N ILE A 432 21.50 90.61 -76.75
CA ILE A 432 22.06 89.34 -77.25
C ILE A 432 22.90 88.68 -76.16
N GLU A 433 23.73 89.42 -75.43
CA GLU A 433 24.53 88.89 -74.32
C GLU A 433 23.66 88.38 -73.17
N GLU A 434 22.59 89.10 -72.81
CA GLU A 434 21.60 88.66 -71.82
C GLU A 434 20.88 87.36 -72.24
N LEU A 435 20.43 87.26 -73.50
CA LEU A 435 19.79 86.04 -74.02
C LEU A 435 20.77 84.88 -74.18
N GLN A 436 22.04 85.14 -74.50
CA GLN A 436 23.11 84.14 -74.51
C GLN A 436 23.47 83.67 -73.09
N ALA A 437 23.38 84.54 -72.08
CA ALA A 437 23.54 84.16 -70.67
C ALA A 437 22.41 83.22 -70.22
N VAL A 438 21.14 83.56 -70.51
CA VAL A 438 19.98 82.70 -70.21
C VAL A 438 20.06 81.37 -70.98
N LEU A 439 20.50 81.37 -72.24
CA LEU A 439 20.71 80.14 -73.01
C LEU A 439 21.83 79.26 -72.42
N LYS A 440 22.94 79.86 -71.97
CA LYS A 440 24.02 79.16 -71.25
C LYS A 440 23.54 78.59 -69.92
N GLU A 441 22.73 79.33 -69.16
CA GLU A 441 22.13 78.85 -67.92
C GLU A 441 21.22 77.64 -68.19
N LYS A 442 20.29 77.72 -69.15
CA LYS A 442 19.37 76.62 -69.45
C LYS A 442 20.06 75.40 -70.07
N THR A 443 21.11 75.59 -70.88
CA THR A 443 21.94 74.46 -71.34
C THR A 443 22.81 73.88 -70.23
N ALA A 444 23.24 74.66 -69.24
CA ALA A 444 23.90 74.14 -68.05
C ALA A 444 22.94 73.32 -67.17
N THR A 445 21.71 73.79 -66.93
CA THR A 445 20.69 73.01 -66.19
C THR A 445 20.29 71.74 -66.94
N SER A 446 20.19 71.78 -68.28
CA SER A 446 19.92 70.59 -69.09
C SER A 446 21.05 69.56 -68.99
N LYS A 447 22.32 70.00 -69.07
CA LYS A 447 23.48 69.11 -68.84
C LYS A 447 23.54 68.55 -67.42
N LEU A 448 23.18 69.34 -66.40
CA LEU A 448 23.11 68.86 -65.01
C LEU A 448 22.06 67.76 -64.86
N LEU A 449 20.84 67.97 -65.38
CA LEU A 449 19.77 66.98 -65.36
C LEU A 449 20.16 65.72 -66.16
N GLN A 450 20.82 65.87 -67.31
CA GLN A 450 21.27 64.73 -68.11
C GLN A 450 22.38 63.93 -67.40
N ASN A 451 23.30 64.59 -66.69
CA ASN A 451 24.27 63.92 -65.82
C ASN A 451 23.59 63.21 -64.64
N GLN A 452 22.55 63.79 -64.04
CA GLN A 452 21.76 63.16 -62.98
C GLN A 452 21.01 61.91 -63.49
N ILE A 453 20.42 61.97 -64.68
CA ILE A 453 19.78 60.81 -65.32
C ILE A 453 20.81 59.69 -65.56
N VAL A 454 21.99 60.00 -66.11
CA VAL A 454 23.06 59.01 -66.31
C VAL A 454 23.56 58.41 -64.98
N SER A 455 23.60 59.19 -63.90
CA SER A 455 23.91 58.69 -62.56
C SER A 455 22.81 57.73 -62.06
N LEU A 456 21.53 58.11 -62.18
CA LEU A 456 20.41 57.26 -61.78
C LEU A 456 20.34 55.98 -62.61
N GLU A 457 20.64 56.01 -63.90
CA GLU A 457 20.77 54.82 -64.75
C GLU A 457 21.95 53.94 -64.35
N HIS A 458 23.05 54.52 -63.85
CA HIS A 458 24.18 53.76 -63.30
C HIS A 458 23.80 53.10 -61.98
N ASP A 459 23.15 53.83 -61.08
CA ASP A 459 22.68 53.33 -59.78
C ASP A 459 21.60 52.25 -59.96
N MET A 460 20.66 52.42 -60.89
CA MET A 460 19.69 51.38 -61.26
C MET A 460 20.39 50.11 -61.78
N ARG A 461 21.40 50.24 -62.65
CA ARG A 461 22.17 49.07 -63.13
C ARG A 461 22.93 48.39 -61.99
N LYS A 462 23.48 49.17 -61.05
CA LYS A 462 24.17 48.66 -59.86
C LYS A 462 23.21 47.90 -58.93
N VAL A 463 22.03 48.47 -58.63
CA VAL A 463 20.98 47.82 -57.84
C VAL A 463 20.47 46.54 -58.52
N SER A 464 20.23 46.56 -59.84
CA SER A 464 19.85 45.36 -60.60
C SER A 464 20.92 44.26 -60.57
N SER A 465 22.20 44.64 -60.60
CA SER A 465 23.32 43.70 -60.45
C SER A 465 23.37 43.09 -59.03
N CYS A 466 23.21 43.91 -57.99
CA CYS A 466 23.12 43.45 -56.60
C CYS A 466 21.95 42.48 -56.41
N LEU A 467 20.75 42.84 -56.89
CA LEU A 467 19.56 41.97 -56.86
C LEU A 467 19.81 40.63 -57.59
N SER A 468 20.52 40.64 -58.72
CA SER A 468 20.89 39.41 -59.41
C SER A 468 21.81 38.53 -58.55
N SER A 469 22.82 39.12 -57.91
CA SER A 469 23.74 38.37 -57.03
C SER A 469 23.08 37.84 -55.75
N GLU A 470 22.18 38.62 -55.14
CA GLU A 470 21.40 38.20 -53.98
C GLU A 470 20.43 37.05 -54.34
N ASN A 471 19.82 37.10 -55.53
CA ASN A 471 18.93 36.05 -56.01
C ASN A 471 19.70 34.74 -56.34
N GLU A 472 20.92 34.84 -56.88
CA GLU A 472 21.82 33.68 -57.02
C GLU A 472 22.19 33.07 -55.66
N GLU A 473 22.51 33.91 -54.66
CA GLU A 473 22.83 33.43 -53.32
C GLU A 473 21.61 32.77 -52.65
N LEU A 474 20.42 33.35 -52.83
CA LEU A 474 19.16 32.80 -52.34
C LEU A 474 18.85 31.43 -52.97
N GLU A 475 19.16 31.21 -54.25
CA GLU A 475 18.97 29.92 -54.91
C GLU A 475 20.03 28.87 -54.51
N ARG A 476 21.26 29.31 -54.22
CA ARG A 476 22.29 28.45 -53.57
C ARG A 476 21.84 28.04 -52.16
N LEU A 477 21.26 28.96 -51.38
CA LEU A 477 20.73 28.67 -50.04
C LEU A 477 19.50 27.74 -50.09
N ARG A 478 18.63 27.88 -51.10
CA ARG A 478 17.52 26.93 -51.35
C ARG A 478 18.04 25.53 -51.67
N SER A 479 19.01 25.40 -52.57
CA SER A 479 19.66 24.12 -52.87
C SER A 479 20.27 23.50 -51.62
N LYS A 480 21.06 24.28 -50.85
CA LYS A 480 21.68 23.82 -49.61
C LYS A 480 20.67 23.42 -48.54
N LYS A 481 19.51 24.09 -48.45
CA LYS A 481 18.39 23.68 -47.59
C LYS A 481 17.83 22.33 -48.04
N GLN A 482 17.68 22.11 -49.35
CA GLN A 482 17.18 20.84 -49.89
C GLN A 482 18.14 19.68 -49.58
N ASP A 483 19.44 19.88 -49.73
CA ASP A 483 20.48 18.91 -49.37
C ASP A 483 20.45 18.57 -47.87
N LEU A 484 20.30 19.58 -47.01
CA LEU A 484 20.17 19.39 -45.57
C LEU A 484 18.89 18.63 -45.19
N LEU A 485 17.77 18.87 -45.88
CA LEU A 485 16.53 18.11 -45.68
C LEU A 485 16.69 16.64 -46.09
N LEU A 486 17.37 16.35 -47.20
CA LEU A 486 17.70 14.98 -47.63
C LEU A 486 18.64 14.27 -46.63
N LEU A 487 19.61 15.00 -46.08
CA LEU A 487 20.49 14.48 -45.01
C LEU A 487 19.73 14.18 -43.72
N LEU A 488 18.76 15.01 -43.35
CA LEU A 488 17.89 14.80 -42.18
C LEU A 488 16.97 13.59 -42.37
N ASP A 489 16.27 13.47 -43.50
CA ASP A 489 15.43 12.30 -43.83
C ASP A 489 16.27 11.00 -43.88
N GLY A 490 17.47 11.04 -44.47
CA GLY A 490 18.41 9.93 -44.42
C GLY A 490 18.90 9.59 -43.00
N GLY A 491 19.02 10.59 -42.13
CA GLY A 491 19.32 10.43 -40.70
C GLY A 491 18.17 9.80 -39.93
N GLU A 492 16.95 10.27 -40.14
CA GLU A 492 15.72 9.78 -39.52
C GLU A 492 15.44 8.32 -39.91
N LYS A 493 15.63 7.96 -41.19
CA LYS A 493 15.54 6.57 -41.66
C LYS A 493 16.57 5.66 -40.99
N ARG A 494 17.84 6.11 -40.84
CA ARG A 494 18.87 5.36 -40.10
C ARG A 494 18.54 5.23 -38.62
N LEU A 495 18.02 6.28 -37.99
CA LEU A 495 17.58 6.26 -36.59
C LEU A 495 16.44 5.25 -36.40
N LYS A 496 15.45 5.23 -37.29
CA LYS A 496 14.32 4.30 -37.25
C LYS A 496 14.74 2.83 -37.42
N ILE A 497 15.72 2.56 -38.29
CA ILE A 497 16.34 1.22 -38.42
C ILE A 497 17.11 0.86 -37.14
N ALA A 498 17.81 1.81 -36.52
CA ALA A 498 18.53 1.58 -35.26
C ALA A 498 17.56 1.34 -34.08
N GLN A 499 16.42 2.04 -34.05
CA GLN A 499 15.33 1.81 -33.09
C GLN A 499 14.75 0.39 -33.24
N SER A 500 14.36 -0.02 -34.45
CA SER A 500 13.87 -1.38 -34.74
C SER A 500 14.88 -2.45 -34.28
N ARG A 501 16.18 -2.27 -34.57
CA ARG A 501 17.24 -3.18 -34.11
C ARG A 501 17.44 -3.20 -32.60
N ASN A 502 17.18 -2.08 -31.92
CA ASN A 502 17.23 -2.03 -30.47
C ASN A 502 16.02 -2.72 -29.84
N GLU A 503 14.83 -2.55 -30.43
CA GLU A 503 13.61 -3.27 -30.05
C GLU A 503 13.76 -4.79 -30.26
N GLU A 504 14.29 -5.21 -31.42
CA GLU A 504 14.67 -6.61 -31.69
C GLU A 504 15.61 -7.16 -30.62
N ARG A 505 16.69 -6.44 -30.28
CA ARG A 505 17.64 -6.86 -29.23
C ARG A 505 17.03 -6.88 -27.84
N GLN A 506 16.12 -5.98 -27.51
CA GLN A 506 15.38 -6.02 -26.24
C GLN A 506 14.44 -7.23 -26.19
N VAL A 507 13.83 -7.63 -27.31
CA VAL A 507 13.06 -8.88 -27.40
C VAL A 507 13.97 -10.11 -27.23
N GLU A 508 15.13 -10.16 -27.90
CA GLU A 508 16.14 -11.22 -27.70
C GLU A 508 16.61 -11.31 -26.25
N GLU A 509 16.93 -10.17 -25.63
CA GLU A 509 17.34 -10.10 -24.22
C GLU A 509 16.22 -10.61 -23.30
N ASN A 510 14.97 -10.20 -23.52
CA ASN A 510 13.83 -10.68 -22.74
C ASN A 510 13.58 -12.19 -22.92
N ILE A 511 13.79 -12.74 -24.12
CA ILE A 511 13.74 -14.18 -24.37
C ILE A 511 14.87 -14.91 -23.62
N MET A 512 16.07 -14.33 -23.58
CA MET A 512 17.21 -14.91 -22.85
C MET A 512 17.00 -14.83 -21.33
N ARG A 513 16.49 -13.71 -20.80
CA ARG A 513 16.07 -13.58 -19.39
C ARG A 513 14.98 -14.60 -19.04
N LEU A 514 14.00 -14.84 -19.93
CA LEU A 514 12.98 -15.86 -19.73
C LEU A 514 13.59 -17.28 -19.67
N ARG A 515 14.55 -17.60 -20.55
CA ARG A 515 15.29 -18.87 -20.53
C ARG A 515 16.11 -19.04 -19.25
N VAL A 516 16.79 -17.99 -18.79
CA VAL A 516 17.50 -18.00 -17.50
C VAL A 516 16.52 -18.28 -16.36
N SER A 517 15.41 -17.55 -16.27
CA SER A 517 14.35 -17.79 -15.27
C SER A 517 13.70 -19.19 -15.35
N GLN A 518 13.67 -19.81 -16.52
CA GLN A 518 13.25 -21.22 -16.67
C GLN A 518 14.32 -22.18 -16.12
N LEU A 519 15.60 -21.94 -16.41
CA LEU A 519 16.71 -22.75 -15.89
C LEU A 519 16.89 -22.60 -14.38
N GLU A 520 16.71 -21.39 -13.84
CA GLU A 520 16.69 -21.12 -12.40
C GLU A 520 15.57 -21.90 -11.70
N ARG A 521 14.35 -21.88 -12.25
CA ARG A 521 13.24 -22.71 -11.74
C ARG A 521 13.51 -24.21 -11.87
N MET A 522 14.14 -24.68 -12.96
CA MET A 522 14.55 -26.08 -13.07
C MET A 522 15.60 -26.44 -12.00
N THR A 523 16.54 -25.53 -11.71
CA THR A 523 17.57 -25.71 -10.70
C THR A 523 16.97 -25.73 -9.29
N SER A 524 16.03 -24.81 -8.98
CA SER A 524 15.26 -24.84 -7.73
C SER A 524 14.52 -26.17 -7.58
N ASN A 525 13.72 -26.57 -8.57
CA ASN A 525 12.97 -27.83 -8.54
C ASN A 525 13.86 -29.08 -8.37
N VAL A 526 15.12 -29.03 -8.80
CA VAL A 526 16.10 -30.11 -8.54
C VAL A 526 16.68 -29.99 -7.14
N SER A 527 17.00 -28.78 -6.67
CA SER A 527 17.43 -28.50 -5.30
C SER A 527 16.40 -28.95 -4.27
N ASP A 528 15.13 -28.64 -4.49
CA ASP A 528 14.01 -29.00 -3.61
C ASP A 528 13.83 -30.52 -3.55
N LYS A 529 13.95 -31.22 -4.70
CA LYS A 529 13.95 -32.70 -4.75
C LYS A 529 15.15 -33.31 -4.04
N VAL A 530 16.34 -32.71 -4.15
CA VAL A 530 17.54 -33.18 -3.44
C VAL A 530 17.37 -32.97 -1.93
N TYR A 531 16.81 -31.83 -1.52
CA TYR A 531 16.49 -31.55 -0.12
C TYR A 531 15.46 -32.55 0.44
N ASP A 532 14.37 -32.82 -0.29
CA ASP A 532 13.38 -33.81 0.11
C ASP A 532 13.99 -35.22 0.20
N LEU A 533 14.79 -35.63 -0.78
CA LEU A 533 15.47 -36.93 -0.75
C LEU A 533 16.45 -37.05 0.42
N GLU A 534 17.17 -35.98 0.76
CA GLU A 534 18.08 -35.95 1.92
C GLU A 534 17.29 -35.98 3.25
N LYS A 535 16.16 -35.26 3.32
CA LYS A 535 15.22 -35.33 4.44
C LYS A 535 14.64 -36.75 4.61
N TYR A 536 14.24 -37.40 3.51
CA TYR A 536 13.79 -38.80 3.53
C TYR A 536 14.91 -39.75 3.96
N ARG A 537 16.15 -39.56 3.47
CA ARG A 537 17.33 -40.35 3.89
C ARG A 537 17.54 -40.26 5.40
N LEU A 538 17.51 -39.06 5.96
CA LEU A 538 17.68 -38.83 7.40
C LEU A 538 16.53 -39.42 8.23
N HIS A 539 15.28 -39.34 7.76
CA HIS A 539 14.15 -40.00 8.43
C HIS A 539 14.28 -41.54 8.37
N LEU A 540 14.68 -42.10 7.22
CA LEU A 540 14.91 -43.55 7.10
C LEU A 540 16.03 -44.01 8.03
N GLU A 541 17.14 -43.27 8.11
CA GLU A 541 18.24 -43.60 9.04
C GLU A 541 17.82 -43.51 10.51
N ALA A 542 17.02 -42.51 10.88
CA ALA A 542 16.49 -42.40 12.24
C ALA A 542 15.61 -43.60 12.58
N ALA A 543 14.63 -43.92 11.73
CA ALA A 543 13.73 -45.07 11.90
C ALA A 543 14.49 -46.41 11.91
N LEU A 544 15.54 -46.56 11.08
CA LEU A 544 16.40 -47.74 11.08
C LEU A 544 17.24 -47.85 12.35
N ARG A 545 17.74 -46.73 12.90
CA ARG A 545 18.45 -46.71 14.19
C ARG A 545 17.52 -47.05 15.35
N GLU A 546 16.33 -46.45 15.42
CA GLU A 546 15.31 -46.79 16.41
C GLU A 546 14.96 -48.29 16.33
N ARG A 547 14.66 -48.80 15.13
CA ARG A 547 14.33 -50.22 14.95
C ARG A 547 15.51 -51.14 15.29
N ALA A 548 16.75 -50.74 15.05
CA ALA A 548 17.93 -51.47 15.48
C ALA A 548 18.06 -51.51 17.01
N THR A 549 17.79 -50.40 17.71
CA THR A 549 17.78 -50.37 19.19
C THR A 549 16.64 -51.21 19.77
N GLU A 550 15.46 -51.20 19.16
CA GLU A 550 14.31 -52.03 19.56
C GLU A 550 14.62 -53.53 19.38
N ILE A 551 15.21 -53.91 18.23
CA ILE A 551 15.64 -55.30 17.98
C ILE A 551 16.74 -55.71 18.96
N ALA A 552 17.67 -54.81 19.32
CA ALA A 552 18.70 -55.09 20.32
C ALA A 552 18.07 -55.36 21.70
N ALA A 553 17.14 -54.51 22.14
CA ALA A 553 16.40 -54.69 23.40
C ALA A 553 15.57 -55.99 23.41
N GLN A 554 14.89 -56.31 22.31
CA GLN A 554 14.16 -57.59 22.17
C GLN A 554 15.10 -58.80 22.22
N LYS A 555 16.27 -58.72 21.56
CA LYS A 555 17.28 -59.78 21.59
C LYS A 555 17.87 -59.98 22.98
N GLU A 556 18.06 -58.90 23.73
CA GLU A 556 18.53 -58.97 25.12
C GLU A 556 17.45 -59.53 26.06
N ALA A 557 16.19 -59.12 25.91
CA ALA A 557 15.06 -59.71 26.64
C ALA A 557 14.94 -61.22 26.38
N LEU A 558 15.09 -61.66 25.12
CA LEU A 558 15.14 -63.09 24.77
C LEU A 558 16.37 -63.80 25.35
N ALA A 559 17.53 -63.14 25.46
CA ALA A 559 18.71 -63.69 26.12
C ALA A 559 18.55 -63.81 27.65
N VAL A 560 17.78 -62.92 28.28
CA VAL A 560 17.35 -63.03 29.68
C VAL A 560 16.36 -64.19 29.84
N GLN A 561 15.31 -64.28 29.02
CA GLN A 561 14.37 -65.41 29.05
C GLN A 561 15.07 -66.77 28.85
N LYS A 562 16.03 -66.84 27.92
CA LYS A 562 16.87 -68.04 27.71
C LYS A 562 17.70 -68.40 28.94
N ARG A 563 18.22 -67.42 29.69
CA ARG A 563 18.91 -67.65 30.97
C ARG A 563 17.96 -68.15 32.04
N VAL A 564 16.78 -67.52 32.20
CA VAL A 564 15.76 -67.94 33.17
C VAL A 564 15.31 -69.38 32.90
N ALA A 565 14.91 -69.70 31.67
CA ALA A 565 14.54 -71.06 31.27
C ALA A 565 15.71 -72.06 31.42
N GLY A 566 16.96 -71.61 31.23
CA GLY A 566 18.17 -72.40 31.47
C GLY A 566 18.36 -72.76 32.95
N ASN A 567 18.10 -71.80 33.84
CA ASN A 567 18.12 -71.96 35.30
C ASN A 567 16.98 -72.87 35.77
N GLU A 568 15.74 -72.63 35.34
CA GLU A 568 14.58 -73.49 35.62
C GLU A 568 14.83 -74.93 35.17
N CYS A 569 15.38 -75.13 33.96
CA CYS A 569 15.79 -76.46 33.50
C CYS A 569 16.89 -77.07 34.37
N SER A 570 17.75 -76.26 35.00
CA SER A 570 18.77 -76.73 35.94
C SER A 570 18.15 -77.17 37.26
N GLU A 571 17.27 -76.35 37.84
CA GLU A 571 16.51 -76.68 39.05
C GLU A 571 15.66 -77.94 38.85
N LEU A 572 14.97 -78.07 37.72
CA LEU A 572 14.23 -79.28 37.35
C LEU A 572 15.15 -80.50 37.20
N ARG A 573 16.34 -80.35 36.61
CA ARG A 573 17.33 -81.44 36.54
C ARG A 573 17.80 -81.86 37.94
N THR A 574 18.06 -80.91 38.84
CA THR A 574 18.44 -81.18 40.24
C THR A 574 17.30 -81.88 40.99
N ALA A 575 16.07 -81.37 40.91
CA ALA A 575 14.89 -82.00 41.52
C ALA A 575 14.62 -83.40 40.96
N ILE A 576 14.85 -83.65 39.66
CA ILE A 576 14.78 -84.98 39.06
C ILE A 576 15.91 -85.88 39.58
N ALA A 577 17.13 -85.36 39.76
CA ALA A 577 18.26 -86.12 40.31
C ALA A 577 18.03 -86.50 41.78
N GLU A 578 17.51 -85.58 42.60
CA GLU A 578 17.06 -85.82 43.97
C GLU A 578 15.95 -86.87 44.03
N ARG A 579 14.90 -86.74 43.20
CA ARG A 579 13.82 -87.75 43.10
C ARG A 579 14.36 -89.11 42.67
N LYS A 580 15.27 -89.18 41.69
CA LYS A 580 15.95 -90.43 41.29
C LYS A 580 16.85 -90.99 42.39
N SER A 581 17.49 -90.13 43.20
CA SER A 581 18.23 -90.55 44.40
C SER A 581 17.29 -91.14 45.44
N ARG A 582 16.15 -90.48 45.70
CA ARG A 582 15.13 -90.95 46.64
C ARG A 582 14.47 -92.27 46.21
N ILE A 583 14.18 -92.43 44.91
CA ILE A 583 13.70 -93.69 44.35
C ILE A 583 14.75 -94.79 44.56
N ARG A 584 16.04 -94.53 44.26
CA ARG A 584 17.12 -95.50 44.54
C ARG A 584 17.27 -95.83 46.02
N GLN A 585 17.08 -94.88 46.93
CA GLN A 585 17.06 -95.14 48.38
C GLN A 585 15.87 -96.03 48.79
N LEU A 586 14.69 -95.81 48.20
CA LEU A 586 13.50 -96.61 48.47
C LEU A 586 13.61 -98.01 47.88
N GLN A 587 14.17 -98.15 46.67
CA GLN A 587 14.52 -99.44 46.06
C GLN A 587 15.56 -100.16 46.92
N ALA A 588 16.67 -99.53 47.27
CA ALA A 588 17.68 -100.16 48.14
C ALA A 588 17.12 -100.57 49.52
N ARG A 589 16.16 -99.82 50.09
CA ARG A 589 15.44 -100.23 51.30
C ARG A 589 14.50 -101.42 51.07
N TYR A 590 13.79 -101.44 49.95
CA TYR A 590 12.93 -102.56 49.55
C TYR A 590 13.77 -103.82 49.31
N ASP A 591 14.83 -103.72 48.50
CA ASP A 591 15.76 -104.81 48.19
C ASP A 591 16.47 -105.32 49.45
N SER A 592 16.89 -104.43 50.36
CA SER A 592 17.44 -104.83 51.67
C SER A 592 16.40 -105.52 52.55
N GLY A 593 15.15 -105.04 52.55
CA GLY A 593 14.04 -105.66 53.29
C GLY A 593 13.72 -107.05 52.76
N VAL A 594 13.69 -107.22 51.43
CA VAL A 594 13.52 -108.50 50.75
C VAL A 594 14.70 -109.45 51.04
N ALA A 595 15.94 -108.96 50.97
CA ALA A 595 17.13 -109.74 51.33
C ALA A 595 17.14 -110.17 52.80
N THR A 596 16.56 -109.36 53.71
CA THR A 596 16.41 -109.69 55.13
C THR A 596 15.38 -110.80 55.36
N MET A 597 14.41 -110.99 54.46
CA MET A 597 13.43 -112.08 54.55
C MET A 597 13.96 -113.44 54.05
N GLY A 598 15.15 -113.47 53.43
CA GLY A 598 15.80 -114.67 52.92
C GLY A 598 15.30 -115.14 51.55
N ALA A 599 15.77 -116.31 51.12
CA ALA A 599 15.41 -116.94 49.85
C ALA A 599 14.91 -118.38 50.07
N THR A 600 14.05 -118.85 49.17
CA THR A 600 13.62 -120.25 49.12
C THR A 600 14.75 -121.17 48.63
N PRO A 601 14.64 -122.51 48.78
CA PRO A 601 15.63 -123.45 48.24
C PRO A 601 15.89 -123.32 46.73
N ASP A 602 14.92 -122.79 45.97
CA ASP A 602 15.02 -122.54 44.52
C ASP A 602 15.52 -121.12 44.18
N GLY A 603 15.97 -120.34 45.16
CA GLY A 603 16.60 -119.02 44.95
C GLY A 603 15.63 -117.85 44.73
N ALA A 604 14.32 -118.03 44.95
CA ALA A 604 13.34 -116.94 44.86
C ALA A 604 13.25 -116.17 46.20
N PRO A 605 13.05 -114.84 46.18
CA PRO A 605 12.93 -114.04 47.39
C PRO A 605 11.70 -114.43 48.23
N MET A 606 11.89 -114.62 49.53
CA MET A 606 10.85 -115.07 50.45
C MET A 606 9.79 -113.98 50.64
N SER A 607 8.54 -114.27 50.27
CA SER A 607 7.41 -113.34 50.41
C SER A 607 6.68 -113.52 51.74
N THR A 608 6.12 -112.43 52.29
CA THR A 608 5.22 -112.47 53.46
C THR A 608 4.00 -113.37 53.25
N ALA A 609 3.61 -113.63 51.99
CA ALA A 609 2.57 -114.60 51.66
C ALA A 609 3.04 -116.04 51.91
N TYR A 610 4.30 -116.38 51.58
CA TYR A 610 4.87 -117.72 51.79
C TYR A 610 4.98 -118.05 53.28
N LEU A 611 5.51 -117.13 54.09
CA LEU A 611 5.57 -117.29 55.55
C LEU A 611 4.17 -117.43 56.18
N LYS A 612 3.17 -116.71 55.65
CA LYS A 612 1.77 -116.89 56.06
C LYS A 612 1.24 -118.28 55.69
N ILE A 613 1.52 -118.79 54.49
CA ILE A 613 1.11 -120.14 54.04
C ILE A 613 1.80 -121.23 54.88
N GLN A 614 3.11 -121.14 55.10
CA GLN A 614 3.85 -122.08 55.95
C GLN A 614 3.33 -122.07 57.39
N SER A 615 3.16 -120.90 58.01
CA SER A 615 2.57 -120.79 59.35
C SER A 615 1.08 -121.19 59.41
N ALA A 616 0.38 -121.26 58.27
CA ALA A 616 -0.98 -121.76 58.17
C ALA A 616 -1.01 -123.30 58.02
N GLN A 617 -0.05 -123.89 57.30
CA GLN A 617 0.17 -125.34 57.27
C GLN A 617 0.61 -125.86 58.64
N GLU A 618 1.55 -125.22 59.31
CA GLU A 618 1.94 -125.56 60.69
C GLU A 618 0.75 -125.41 61.65
N ARG A 619 -0.03 -124.32 61.55
CA ARG A 619 -1.26 -124.17 62.34
C ARG A 619 -2.31 -125.23 62.02
N TYR A 620 -2.43 -125.71 60.78
CA TYR A 620 -3.34 -126.80 60.43
C TYR A 620 -2.88 -128.14 61.02
N MET A 621 -1.58 -128.46 60.91
CA MET A 621 -0.99 -129.67 61.49
C MET A 621 -1.09 -129.67 63.04
N LEU A 622 -0.86 -128.52 63.68
CA LEU A 622 -1.06 -128.34 65.12
C LEU A 622 -2.54 -128.39 65.51
N ARG A 623 -3.46 -127.99 64.62
CA ARG A 623 -4.90 -128.11 64.86
C ARG A 623 -5.37 -129.55 64.77
N GLU A 624 -4.84 -130.36 63.84
CA GLU A 624 -5.14 -131.80 63.77
C GLU A 624 -4.56 -132.58 64.97
N GLN A 625 -3.46 -132.10 65.56
CA GLN A 625 -2.97 -132.58 66.86
C GLN A 625 -3.83 -132.07 68.03
N GLY A 626 -4.30 -130.82 67.95
CA GLY A 626 -5.25 -130.21 68.87
C GLY A 626 -6.58 -130.95 68.94
N ASP A 627 -7.19 -131.30 67.80
CA ASP A 627 -8.48 -132.01 67.73
C ASP A 627 -8.40 -133.39 68.41
N LYS A 628 -7.24 -134.07 68.31
CA LYS A 628 -6.96 -135.35 69.01
C LYS A 628 -6.77 -135.16 70.53
N LEU A 629 -6.29 -134.00 70.96
CA LEU A 629 -6.23 -133.62 72.37
C LEU A 629 -7.60 -133.16 72.89
N ASP A 630 -8.41 -132.47 72.08
CA ASP A 630 -9.77 -132.05 72.41
C ASP A 630 -10.71 -133.24 72.63
N GLU A 631 -10.48 -134.38 71.97
CA GLU A 631 -11.21 -135.63 72.22
C GLU A 631 -10.71 -136.41 73.45
N ALA A 632 -9.56 -136.03 74.01
CA ALA A 632 -9.15 -136.40 75.37
C ALA A 632 -9.69 -135.40 76.42
N ILE A 633 -9.71 -134.10 76.09
CA ILE A 633 -10.23 -133.02 76.94
C ILE A 633 -11.74 -133.16 77.14
N LYS A 634 -12.54 -133.51 76.12
CA LYS A 634 -13.99 -133.77 76.29
C LYS A 634 -14.31 -134.84 77.33
N ARG A 635 -13.40 -135.79 77.58
CA ARG A 635 -13.56 -136.80 78.65
C ARG A 635 -13.27 -136.23 80.04
N THR A 636 -12.29 -135.34 80.18
CA THR A 636 -11.99 -134.66 81.45
C THR A 636 -12.94 -133.48 81.72
N GLU A 637 -13.46 -132.79 80.69
CA GLU A 637 -14.54 -131.80 80.78
C GLU A 637 -15.81 -132.39 81.41
N GLN A 638 -16.09 -133.67 81.15
CA GLN A 638 -17.26 -134.33 81.72
C GLN A 638 -17.08 -134.61 83.23
N GLU A 639 -15.84 -134.76 83.70
CA GLU A 639 -15.49 -134.81 85.13
C GLU A 639 -15.49 -133.40 85.75
N ILE A 640 -15.06 -132.37 85.01
CA ILE A 640 -15.08 -130.96 85.42
C ILE A 640 -16.51 -130.41 85.56
N ARG A 641 -17.47 -130.83 84.72
CA ARG A 641 -18.90 -130.45 84.86
C ARG A 641 -19.52 -130.85 86.21
N SER A 642 -19.00 -131.89 86.86
CA SER A 642 -19.34 -132.24 88.25
C SER A 642 -18.88 -131.15 89.23
N MET A 643 -17.68 -130.59 89.03
CA MET A 643 -17.10 -129.52 89.87
C MET A 643 -17.69 -128.14 89.57
N GLU A 644 -18.06 -127.84 88.32
CA GLU A 644 -18.73 -126.59 87.94
C GLU A 644 -20.02 -126.34 88.72
N THR A 645 -20.75 -127.40 89.10
CA THR A 645 -22.01 -127.26 89.84
C THR A 645 -21.80 -126.62 91.22
N THR A 646 -20.62 -126.79 91.82
CA THR A 646 -20.21 -126.13 93.07
C THR A 646 -19.74 -124.69 92.83
N LEU A 647 -19.15 -124.40 91.67
CA LEU A 647 -18.65 -123.07 91.27
C LEU A 647 -19.77 -122.11 90.83
N ARG A 648 -20.87 -122.64 90.29
CA ARG A 648 -22.05 -121.86 89.85
C ARG A 648 -22.71 -121.05 90.97
N VAL A 649 -22.64 -121.47 92.22
CA VAL A 649 -23.22 -120.70 93.35
C VAL A 649 -22.39 -119.45 93.67
N VAL A 650 -21.08 -119.46 93.39
CA VAL A 650 -20.16 -118.34 93.67
C VAL A 650 -20.17 -117.31 92.53
N ASN A 651 -20.23 -117.76 91.27
CA ASN A 651 -20.18 -116.85 90.10
C ASN A 651 -21.49 -116.06 89.89
N VAL A 652 -22.64 -116.60 90.29
CA VAL A 652 -23.97 -115.96 90.13
C VAL A 652 -24.09 -114.59 90.82
N CYS A 653 -23.22 -114.26 91.78
CA CYS A 653 -23.19 -112.92 92.40
C CYS A 653 -22.33 -111.89 91.62
N ASN A 654 -21.34 -112.33 90.85
CA ASN A 654 -20.41 -111.42 90.14
C ASN A 654 -20.83 -111.15 88.69
N ASP A 655 -21.47 -112.11 88.02
CA ASP A 655 -21.78 -112.00 86.57
C ASP A 655 -22.89 -110.98 86.25
N LYS A 656 -23.60 -110.42 87.24
CA LYS A 656 -24.90 -109.79 87.00
C LYS A 656 -24.93 -108.29 86.67
N TYR A 657 -23.80 -107.56 86.67
CA TYR A 657 -23.89 -106.10 86.49
C TYR A 657 -22.81 -105.34 85.72
N ARG A 658 -21.66 -105.94 85.33
CA ARG A 658 -20.61 -105.14 84.66
C ARG A 658 -20.41 -105.40 83.17
N ASP A 659 -20.57 -106.64 82.72
CA ASP A 659 -20.17 -107.01 81.35
C ASP A 659 -21.37 -107.14 80.40
N SER A 660 -22.37 -106.27 80.59
CA SER A 660 -23.38 -105.97 79.57
C SER A 660 -22.91 -104.79 78.69
N MET A 661 -22.40 -105.14 77.51
CA MET A 661 -22.25 -104.31 76.28
C MET A 661 -20.89 -103.63 76.04
N SER A 662 -20.28 -104.01 74.91
CA SER A 662 -18.98 -103.62 74.37
C SER A 662 -19.05 -102.57 73.24
N ALA A 663 -17.98 -101.77 73.01
CA ALA A 663 -17.52 -101.40 71.66
C ALA A 663 -16.16 -100.64 71.63
N VAL A 664 -15.15 -101.26 70.99
CA VAL A 664 -14.03 -100.72 70.17
C VAL A 664 -13.11 -99.59 70.70
N ASP A 665 -11.80 -99.79 70.49
CA ASP A 665 -10.67 -99.02 71.01
C ASP A 665 -10.26 -97.80 70.14
N GLN A 666 -9.51 -96.84 70.70
CA GLN A 666 -9.37 -95.47 70.15
C GLN A 666 -8.18 -95.18 69.19
N ASP A 667 -7.30 -96.15 68.88
CA ASP A 667 -6.06 -95.92 68.10
C ASP A 667 -6.02 -96.66 66.74
N GLY A 668 -6.84 -96.22 65.78
CA GLY A 668 -6.80 -96.70 64.39
C GLY A 668 -5.84 -95.90 63.49
N PRO A 669 -5.08 -96.53 62.56
CA PRO A 669 -4.13 -95.82 61.69
C PRO A 669 -4.80 -94.76 60.80
N GLU A 670 -6.07 -94.96 60.42
CA GLU A 670 -6.86 -94.04 59.61
C GLU A 670 -7.06 -92.67 60.30
N TRP A 671 -7.17 -92.63 61.64
CA TRP A 671 -7.29 -91.39 62.41
C TRP A 671 -5.99 -90.57 62.38
N THR A 672 -4.84 -91.25 62.43
CA THR A 672 -3.53 -90.59 62.34
C THR A 672 -3.22 -90.05 60.94
N GLU A 673 -3.78 -90.64 59.88
CA GLU A 673 -3.61 -90.16 58.50
C GLU A 673 -4.53 -88.97 58.21
N GLN A 674 -5.78 -89.00 58.68
CA GLN A 674 -6.70 -87.87 58.57
C GLN A 674 -6.16 -86.61 59.27
N LYS A 675 -5.66 -86.75 60.51
CA LYS A 675 -5.05 -85.62 61.25
C LYS A 675 -3.86 -84.99 60.50
N LYS A 676 -3.09 -85.80 59.78
CA LYS A 676 -1.91 -85.37 59.01
C LYS A 676 -2.28 -84.66 57.71
N LEU A 677 -3.38 -85.06 57.08
CA LEU A 677 -3.95 -84.39 55.91
C LEU A 677 -4.59 -83.05 56.30
N ASP A 678 -5.26 -82.98 57.45
CA ASP A 678 -5.82 -81.73 57.99
C ASP A 678 -4.71 -80.72 58.37
N GLU A 679 -3.60 -81.18 58.96
CA GLU A 679 -2.41 -80.35 59.19
C GLU A 679 -1.81 -79.80 57.88
N GLN A 680 -1.65 -80.64 56.84
CA GLN A 680 -1.18 -80.19 55.52
C GLN A 680 -2.14 -79.21 54.83
N MET A 681 -3.45 -79.41 55.00
CA MET A 681 -4.48 -78.50 54.49
C MET A 681 -4.45 -77.14 55.19
N HIS A 682 -4.19 -77.13 56.50
CA HIS A 682 -4.05 -75.91 57.29
C HIS A 682 -2.81 -75.11 56.86
N ASP A 683 -1.67 -75.80 56.72
CA ASP A 683 -0.39 -75.24 56.27
C ASP A 683 -0.49 -74.63 54.86
N ALA A 684 -1.20 -75.31 53.94
CA ALA A 684 -1.47 -74.83 52.59
C ALA A 684 -2.39 -73.59 52.58
N ARG A 685 -3.45 -73.58 53.42
CA ARG A 685 -4.33 -72.41 53.59
C ARG A 685 -3.61 -71.21 54.19
N GLN A 686 -2.70 -71.43 55.15
CA GLN A 686 -1.91 -70.36 55.75
C GLN A 686 -0.91 -69.75 54.74
N LYS A 687 -0.28 -70.57 53.90
CA LYS A 687 0.56 -70.13 52.77
C LYS A 687 -0.25 -69.38 51.70
N LEU A 688 -1.48 -69.81 51.40
CA LEU A 688 -2.37 -69.10 50.48
C LEU A 688 -2.75 -67.71 51.02
N LEU A 689 -3.09 -67.63 52.31
CA LEU A 689 -3.42 -66.35 52.97
C LEU A 689 -2.23 -65.39 52.96
N GLN A 690 -1.02 -65.88 53.27
CA GLN A 690 0.21 -65.08 53.16
C GLN A 690 0.45 -64.58 51.72
N LYS A 691 0.19 -65.41 50.70
CA LYS A 691 0.33 -65.01 49.29
C LYS A 691 -0.74 -64.02 48.86
N GLN A 692 -1.95 -64.10 49.38
CA GLN A 692 -3.00 -63.10 49.16
C GLN A 692 -2.65 -61.75 49.82
N MET A 693 -2.11 -61.76 51.05
CA MET A 693 -1.61 -60.53 51.69
C MET A 693 -0.43 -59.90 50.93
N GLN A 694 0.52 -60.71 50.44
CA GLN A 694 1.63 -60.23 49.60
C GLN A 694 1.13 -59.63 48.28
N LEU A 695 0.14 -60.26 47.64
CA LEU A 695 -0.47 -59.73 46.41
C LEU A 695 -1.21 -58.41 46.66
N GLN A 696 -1.87 -58.27 47.81
CA GLN A 696 -2.59 -57.06 48.18
C GLN A 696 -1.63 -55.91 48.52
N GLN A 697 -0.52 -56.17 49.22
CA GLN A 697 0.55 -55.18 49.40
C GLN A 697 1.17 -54.74 48.06
N LEU A 698 1.44 -55.68 47.14
CA LEU A 698 1.94 -55.35 45.80
C LEU A 698 0.94 -54.51 44.99
N PHE A 699 -0.38 -54.72 45.17
CA PHE A 699 -1.40 -53.89 44.56
C PHE A 699 -1.45 -52.47 45.15
N GLU A 700 -1.30 -52.32 46.46
CA GLU A 700 -1.21 -51.03 47.14
C GLU A 700 0.07 -50.27 46.74
N GLU A 701 1.20 -50.97 46.61
CA GLU A 701 2.47 -50.41 46.10
C GLU A 701 2.36 -49.98 44.62
N LEU A 702 1.75 -50.80 43.76
CA LEU A 702 1.51 -50.47 42.36
C LEU A 702 0.60 -49.24 42.22
N GLN A 703 -0.50 -49.20 42.98
CA GLN A 703 -1.45 -48.08 42.94
C GLN A 703 -0.84 -46.80 43.51
N LYS A 704 0.02 -46.91 44.54
CA LYS A 704 0.83 -45.78 45.02
C LYS A 704 1.79 -45.28 43.94
N ALA A 705 2.57 -46.16 43.32
CA ALA A 705 3.51 -45.78 42.26
C ALA A 705 2.80 -45.16 41.04
N GLN A 706 1.58 -45.62 40.73
CA GLN A 706 0.75 -45.05 39.66
C GLN A 706 0.22 -43.64 40.02
N ASN A 707 -0.17 -43.41 41.28
CA ASN A 707 -0.52 -42.07 41.77
C ASN A 707 0.70 -41.13 41.79
N ASP A 708 1.85 -41.62 42.26
CA ASP A 708 3.12 -40.87 42.29
C ASP A 708 3.56 -40.48 40.86
N TYR A 709 3.35 -41.36 39.87
CA TYR A 709 3.59 -41.07 38.45
C TYR A 709 2.64 -40.00 37.89
N THR A 710 1.35 -40.04 38.23
CA THR A 710 0.39 -38.99 37.83
C THR A 710 0.73 -37.65 38.47
N GLN A 711 1.09 -37.64 39.76
CA GLN A 711 1.55 -36.43 40.45
C GLN A 711 2.81 -35.84 39.80
N LEU A 712 3.76 -36.69 39.38
CA LEU A 712 4.99 -36.25 38.70
C LEU A 712 4.69 -35.63 37.32
N LEU A 713 3.68 -36.11 36.59
CA LEU A 713 3.24 -35.50 35.33
C LEU A 713 2.63 -34.10 35.55
N ASP A 714 1.74 -33.96 36.54
CA ASP A 714 1.16 -32.65 36.92
C ASP A 714 2.24 -31.64 37.35
N ASP A 715 3.26 -32.10 38.08
CA ASP A 715 4.34 -31.24 38.54
C ASP A 715 5.32 -30.87 37.41
N ILE A 716 5.52 -31.74 36.42
CA ILE A 716 6.21 -31.41 35.16
C ILE A 716 5.43 -30.35 34.35
N GLU A 717 4.10 -30.44 34.31
CA GLU A 717 3.25 -29.49 33.60
C GLU A 717 3.28 -28.10 34.27
N LYS A 718 3.16 -28.03 35.60
CA LYS A 718 3.36 -26.79 36.38
C LYS A 718 4.76 -26.21 36.20
N ALA A 719 5.80 -27.05 36.19
CA ALA A 719 7.18 -26.60 35.97
C ALA A 719 7.41 -26.03 34.56
N LYS A 720 6.72 -26.55 33.53
CA LYS A 720 6.71 -25.95 32.19
C LYS A 720 5.99 -24.61 32.18
N GLU A 721 4.82 -24.50 32.81
CA GLU A 721 4.08 -23.24 32.89
C GLU A 721 4.86 -22.16 33.65
N GLU A 722 5.51 -22.51 34.77
CA GLU A 722 6.46 -21.62 35.45
C GLU A 722 7.63 -21.21 34.57
N LYS A 723 8.19 -22.14 33.80
CA LYS A 723 9.29 -21.86 32.87
C LYS A 723 8.86 -20.87 31.79
N GLU A 724 7.74 -21.11 31.12
CA GLU A 724 7.22 -20.19 30.09
C GLU A 724 6.90 -18.81 30.66
N ASN A 725 6.32 -18.74 31.85
CA ASN A 725 6.06 -17.46 32.52
C ASN A 725 7.37 -16.72 32.87
N LYS A 726 8.40 -17.45 33.31
CA LYS A 726 9.75 -16.88 33.56
C LYS A 726 10.43 -16.45 32.25
N GLU A 727 10.31 -17.20 31.16
CA GLU A 727 10.85 -16.84 29.83
C GLU A 727 10.14 -15.59 29.24
N ARG A 728 8.82 -15.47 29.39
CA ARG A 728 8.06 -14.26 29.02
C ARG A 728 8.50 -13.04 29.84
N TYR A 729 8.75 -13.22 31.14
CA TYR A 729 9.27 -12.16 32.01
C TYR A 729 10.71 -11.76 31.65
N LEU A 730 11.57 -12.73 31.33
CA LEU A 730 12.94 -12.50 30.86
C LEU A 730 12.95 -11.71 29.55
N SER A 731 12.14 -12.13 28.57
CA SER A 731 11.98 -11.40 27.29
C SER A 731 11.46 -9.97 27.49
N GLY A 732 10.57 -9.76 28.47
CA GLY A 732 10.12 -8.43 28.88
C GLY A 732 11.26 -7.55 29.43
N ILE A 733 12.12 -8.10 30.29
CA ILE A 733 13.30 -7.41 30.83
C ILE A 733 14.35 -7.16 29.74
N GLU A 734 14.61 -8.13 28.86
CA GLU A 734 15.53 -7.97 27.73
C GLU A 734 15.07 -6.85 26.80
N LYS A 735 13.76 -6.79 26.48
CA LYS A 735 13.17 -5.71 25.70
C LYS A 735 13.26 -4.35 26.41
N GLN A 736 13.01 -4.29 27.71
CA GLN A 736 13.23 -3.05 28.47
C GLN A 736 14.72 -2.64 28.47
N THR A 737 15.64 -3.61 28.52
CA THR A 737 17.09 -3.37 28.50
C THR A 737 17.55 -2.85 27.14
N THR A 738 17.03 -3.37 26.02
CA THR A 738 17.33 -2.85 24.68
C THR A 738 16.72 -1.46 24.47
N GLU A 739 15.47 -1.23 24.88
CA GLU A 739 14.82 0.08 24.81
C GLU A 739 15.56 1.15 25.64
N GLN A 740 16.07 0.79 26.83
CA GLN A 740 16.92 1.68 27.63
C GLN A 740 18.29 1.90 26.99
N GLY A 741 18.91 0.85 26.43
CA GLY A 741 20.15 0.97 25.65
C GLY A 741 20.02 1.93 24.46
N GLU A 742 18.90 1.91 23.74
CA GLU A 742 18.60 2.85 22.66
C GLU A 742 18.31 4.27 23.15
N LYS A 743 17.68 4.44 24.32
CA LYS A 743 17.49 5.75 24.97
C LYS A 743 18.84 6.35 25.38
N ILE A 744 19.71 5.55 26.01
CA ILE A 744 21.08 5.92 26.37
C ILE A 744 21.90 6.26 25.11
N SER A 745 21.82 5.46 24.04
CA SER A 745 22.52 5.74 22.78
C SER A 745 22.06 7.05 22.12
N ARG A 746 20.77 7.38 22.20
CA ARG A 746 20.22 8.67 21.73
C ARG A 746 20.66 9.84 22.61
N ALA A 747 20.70 9.65 23.93
CA ALA A 747 21.21 10.64 24.88
C ALA A 747 22.70 10.91 24.63
N ASP A 748 23.54 9.87 24.54
CA ASP A 748 24.99 9.99 24.31
C ASP A 748 25.31 10.63 22.95
N LYS A 749 24.56 10.30 21.88
CA LYS A 749 24.67 11.01 20.58
C LYS A 749 24.31 12.50 20.70
N SER A 750 23.30 12.83 21.49
CA SER A 750 22.88 14.23 21.71
C SER A 750 23.91 14.99 22.56
N LEU A 751 24.47 14.34 23.58
CA LEU A 751 25.48 14.90 24.48
C LEU A 751 26.82 15.13 23.75
N ARG A 752 27.28 14.16 22.95
CA ARG A 752 28.45 14.33 22.07
C ARG A 752 28.26 15.45 21.04
N LYS A 753 27.03 15.63 20.52
CA LYS A 753 26.72 16.75 19.62
C LYS A 753 26.83 18.08 20.36
N ALA A 754 26.21 18.20 21.54
CA ALA A 754 26.30 19.40 22.37
C ALA A 754 27.75 19.72 22.78
N GLN A 755 28.54 18.72 23.20
CA GLN A 755 29.98 18.88 23.47
C GLN A 755 30.75 19.40 22.26
N LYS A 756 30.47 18.87 21.06
CA LYS A 756 31.12 19.32 19.81
C LYS A 756 30.71 20.74 19.42
N ASP A 757 29.45 21.11 19.65
CA ASP A 757 28.94 22.47 19.40
C ASP A 757 29.55 23.48 20.39
N ILE A 758 29.73 23.10 21.67
CA ILE A 758 30.46 23.89 22.68
C ILE A 758 31.95 24.03 22.33
N GLN A 759 32.60 22.95 21.88
CA GLN A 759 34.00 22.97 21.47
C GLN A 759 34.24 23.85 20.22
N ASN A 760 33.30 23.84 19.26
CA ASN A 760 33.31 24.74 18.11
C ASN A 760 33.12 26.21 18.52
N LEU A 761 32.24 26.50 19.49
CA LEU A 761 32.05 27.84 20.06
C LEU A 761 33.32 28.36 20.73
N TYR A 762 34.03 27.52 21.49
CA TYR A 762 35.32 27.86 22.11
C TYR A 762 36.39 28.23 21.07
N ILE A 763 36.57 27.39 20.04
CA ILE A 763 37.52 27.64 18.93
C ILE A 763 37.19 28.94 18.18
N SER A 764 35.90 29.26 18.01
CA SER A 764 35.46 30.45 17.28
C SER A 764 35.58 31.77 18.05
N LYS A 765 35.69 31.75 19.38
CA LYS A 765 35.62 32.98 20.21
C LYS A 765 36.82 33.24 21.14
N ARG A 766 37.64 32.24 21.48
CA ARG A 766 38.72 32.36 22.49
C ARG A 766 38.25 32.99 23.80
N ASP A 767 37.14 32.49 24.34
CA ASP A 767 36.52 32.98 25.55
C ASP A 767 36.75 31.98 26.70
N ASP A 768 37.64 32.31 27.64
CA ASP A 768 38.07 31.41 28.73
C ASP A 768 36.92 31.08 29.71
N THR A 769 35.81 31.82 29.66
CA THR A 769 34.60 31.56 30.46
C THR A 769 33.96 30.21 30.17
N VAL A 770 34.05 29.73 28.92
CA VAL A 770 33.51 28.41 28.51
C VAL A 770 34.27 27.27 29.19
N LEU A 771 35.60 27.40 29.33
CA LEU A 771 36.44 26.39 29.98
C LEU A 771 36.16 26.27 31.48
N LEU A 772 35.78 27.39 32.11
CA LEU A 772 35.41 27.43 33.54
C LEU A 772 34.06 26.75 33.78
N GLN A 773 33.06 27.03 32.95
CA GLN A 773 31.74 26.39 33.01
C GLN A 773 31.81 24.89 32.73
N GLN A 774 32.68 24.47 31.80
CA GLN A 774 32.88 23.05 31.50
C GLN A 774 33.47 22.29 32.71
N ARG A 775 34.45 22.87 33.41
CA ARG A 775 34.94 22.34 34.70
C ARG A 775 33.88 22.33 35.80
N GLU A 776 32.98 23.32 35.84
CA GLU A 776 31.90 23.38 36.84
C GLU A 776 30.78 22.36 36.59
N VAL A 777 30.61 21.92 35.33
CA VAL A 777 29.77 20.77 34.97
C VAL A 777 30.46 19.46 35.34
N GLU A 778 31.73 19.26 34.97
CA GLU A 778 32.52 18.08 35.38
C GLU A 778 32.56 17.91 36.91
N LEU A 779 32.68 19.01 37.66
CA LEU A 779 32.64 18.98 39.13
C LEU A 779 31.26 18.55 39.67
N ARG A 780 30.17 18.93 38.99
CA ARG A 780 28.80 18.53 39.35
C ARG A 780 28.51 17.08 39.01
N GLU A 781 28.94 16.60 37.84
CA GLU A 781 28.84 15.20 37.46
C GLU A 781 29.61 14.30 38.45
N LEU A 782 30.81 14.73 38.89
CA LEU A 782 31.55 14.03 39.94
C LEU A 782 30.85 14.09 41.31
N GLN A 783 30.13 15.16 41.63
CA GLN A 783 29.32 15.23 42.86
C GLN A 783 28.09 14.31 42.81
N GLU A 784 27.38 14.24 41.68
CA GLU A 784 26.26 13.31 41.48
C GLU A 784 26.71 11.85 41.45
N GLN A 785 27.83 11.53 40.80
CA GLN A 785 28.40 10.18 40.83
C GLN A 785 28.79 9.76 42.25
N ASN A 786 29.40 10.66 43.03
CA ASN A 786 29.70 10.37 44.45
C ASN A 786 28.40 10.21 45.28
N ALA A 787 27.35 10.99 45.01
CA ALA A 787 26.07 10.84 45.70
C ALA A 787 25.38 9.49 45.38
N LEU A 788 25.40 9.07 44.11
CA LEU A 788 24.88 7.77 43.68
C LEU A 788 25.68 6.60 44.29
N VAL A 789 27.01 6.67 44.31
CA VAL A 789 27.84 5.65 44.97
C VAL A 789 27.57 5.59 46.47
N LEU A 790 27.33 6.72 47.14
CA LEU A 790 26.93 6.73 48.55
C LEU A 790 25.51 6.18 48.77
N GLN A 791 24.60 6.36 47.81
CA GLN A 791 23.28 5.75 47.82
C GLN A 791 23.35 4.22 47.62
N ASP A 792 24.15 3.74 46.68
CA ASP A 792 24.38 2.30 46.45
C ASP A 792 25.04 1.64 47.66
N ILE A 793 26.00 2.31 48.30
CA ILE A 793 26.61 1.83 49.56
C ILE A 793 25.58 1.81 50.69
N ALA A 794 24.70 2.82 50.79
CA ALA A 794 23.62 2.81 51.77
C ALA A 794 22.65 1.63 51.53
N GLU A 795 22.22 1.42 50.28
CA GLU A 795 21.33 0.30 49.94
C GLU A 795 21.99 -1.07 50.14
N PHE A 796 23.28 -1.20 49.83
CA PHE A 796 24.08 -2.39 50.13
C PHE A 796 24.13 -2.66 51.64
N THR A 797 24.34 -1.64 52.49
CA THR A 797 24.30 -1.82 53.95
C THR A 797 22.91 -2.16 54.49
N ILE A 798 21.83 -1.70 53.85
CA ILE A 798 20.45 -2.09 54.19
C ILE A 798 20.19 -3.57 53.84
N ARG A 799 20.73 -4.05 52.71
CA ARG A 799 20.56 -5.46 52.27
C ARG A 799 21.48 -6.44 53.00
N HIS A 800 22.64 -5.97 53.50
CA HIS A 800 23.66 -6.79 54.17
C HIS A 800 24.06 -6.21 55.53
N VAL A 801 23.18 -6.36 56.53
CA VAL A 801 23.32 -5.82 57.91
C VAL A 801 24.65 -6.21 58.58
N GLU A 802 25.17 -7.42 58.30
CA GLU A 802 26.46 -7.90 58.83
C GLU A 802 27.66 -7.03 58.39
N ALA A 803 27.59 -6.43 57.19
CA ALA A 803 28.64 -5.55 56.66
C ALA A 803 28.50 -4.09 57.14
N GLU A 804 27.34 -3.69 57.65
CA GLU A 804 27.01 -2.31 58.04
C GLU A 804 28.02 -1.73 59.04
N ALA A 805 28.37 -2.49 60.08
CA ALA A 805 29.32 -2.06 61.10
C ALA A 805 30.75 -1.86 60.56
N TYR A 806 31.17 -2.65 59.59
CA TYR A 806 32.49 -2.54 58.96
C TYR A 806 32.55 -1.36 57.98
N VAL A 807 31.50 -1.20 57.16
CA VAL A 807 31.36 -0.08 56.21
C VAL A 807 31.27 1.25 56.95
N LYS A 808 30.42 1.38 57.97
CA LYS A 808 30.33 2.60 58.79
C LYS A 808 31.65 2.95 59.48
N LYS A 809 32.40 1.96 59.98
CA LYS A 809 33.73 2.19 60.58
C LYS A 809 34.75 2.72 59.57
N LEU A 810 34.77 2.20 58.35
CA LEU A 810 35.65 2.67 57.28
C LEU A 810 35.30 4.08 56.79
N LEU A 811 33.99 4.38 56.66
CA LEU A 811 33.50 5.71 56.26
C LEU A 811 33.74 6.77 57.35
N MET A 812 33.54 6.43 58.62
CA MET A 812 33.91 7.30 59.76
C MET A 812 35.41 7.59 59.81
N ALA A 813 36.28 6.61 59.52
CA ALA A 813 37.72 6.82 59.43
C ALA A 813 38.15 7.76 58.27
N LYS A 814 37.20 8.17 57.41
CA LYS A 814 37.39 9.10 56.30
C LYS A 814 36.46 10.33 56.34
N ASN A 815 35.70 10.53 57.43
CA ASN A 815 34.71 11.61 57.57
C ASN A 815 33.67 11.68 56.43
N ILE A 816 33.07 10.54 56.07
CA ILE A 816 31.98 10.47 55.08
C ILE A 816 30.73 9.91 55.75
N GLU A 817 29.59 10.61 55.63
CA GLU A 817 28.29 10.20 56.20
C GLU A 817 27.36 9.63 55.10
N LEU A 818 26.49 8.68 55.48
CA LEU A 818 25.53 8.05 54.56
C LEU A 818 24.13 8.71 54.70
N PRO A 819 23.37 8.91 53.60
CA PRO A 819 22.01 9.44 53.66
C PRO A 819 21.05 8.51 54.43
N CYS A 820 20.07 9.08 55.15
CA CYS A 820 19.12 8.33 55.98
C CYS A 820 17.66 8.66 55.60
N PHE A 821 16.80 7.64 55.50
CA PHE A 821 15.37 7.77 55.15
C PHE A 821 14.44 6.95 56.08
N PRO A 822 13.20 7.41 56.34
CA PRO A 822 12.23 6.77 57.23
C PRO A 822 11.29 5.73 56.54
N PRO A 823 10.58 4.86 57.30
CA PRO A 823 9.92 3.66 56.76
C PRO A 823 8.43 3.79 56.33
N SER A 824 7.97 2.75 55.62
CA SER A 824 6.69 2.60 54.88
C SER A 824 5.41 2.36 55.71
N ILE A 825 4.23 2.70 55.15
CA ILE A 825 2.89 2.28 55.62
C ILE A 825 2.00 1.81 54.43
N ARG A 826 1.11 0.84 54.71
CA ARG A 826 0.23 0.09 53.79
C ARG A 826 -1.07 0.81 53.35
N SER A 827 -1.68 0.27 52.30
CA SER A 827 -3.07 0.47 51.81
C SER A 827 -4.17 0.14 52.85
N PRO A 828 -5.43 0.62 52.68
CA PRO A 828 -6.50 -0.30 52.21
C PRO A 828 -7.71 0.30 51.43
N MET A 829 -8.44 -0.63 50.78
CA MET A 829 -9.85 -0.76 50.30
C MET A 829 -10.91 0.39 50.25
N SER A 830 -11.83 0.22 49.29
CA SER A 830 -13.09 0.94 48.92
C SER A 830 -14.20 0.96 50.01
N PRO A 831 -15.28 1.81 49.92
CA PRO A 831 -16.46 1.47 49.07
C PRO A 831 -17.45 2.60 48.60
N SER A 832 -18.27 2.26 47.57
CA SER A 832 -19.70 2.61 47.28
C SER A 832 -20.36 4.01 47.47
N GLY A 833 -21.10 4.44 46.43
CA GLY A 833 -22.37 5.23 46.47
C GLY A 833 -22.33 6.65 45.85
N SER A 834 -23.37 7.27 45.25
CA SER A 834 -24.63 6.88 44.56
C SER A 834 -25.54 8.13 44.40
N SER A 835 -25.92 8.55 43.18
CA SER A 835 -27.06 9.45 42.80
C SER A 835 -26.94 9.80 41.30
N ILE A 836 -27.89 9.62 40.36
CA ILE A 836 -29.29 10.10 40.22
C ILE A 836 -29.37 11.64 40.28
N GLY A 837 -29.88 12.41 39.30
CA GLY A 837 -30.40 12.17 37.93
C GLY A 837 -30.21 13.47 37.10
N SER A 838 -30.53 13.58 35.81
CA SER A 838 -31.91 13.68 35.31
C SER A 838 -31.99 13.46 33.78
N ILE A 839 -33.18 13.09 33.33
CA ILE A 839 -33.61 13.06 31.93
C ILE A 839 -33.96 14.48 31.48
N ASP A 840 -33.65 14.83 30.21
CA ASP A 840 -34.63 15.54 29.39
C ASP A 840 -34.49 15.16 27.90
N GLN A 841 -35.57 15.30 27.14
CA GLN A 841 -35.84 14.53 25.90
C GLN A 841 -35.91 15.44 24.63
N PRO A 842 -36.34 14.98 23.42
CA PRO A 842 -35.56 15.23 22.20
C PRO A 842 -36.18 16.24 21.24
N LEU A 843 -35.36 16.80 20.34
CA LEU A 843 -35.84 17.49 19.14
C LEU A 843 -35.45 16.72 17.87
N LYS A 844 -36.49 16.22 17.20
CA LYS A 844 -36.42 15.61 15.86
C LYS A 844 -36.15 16.67 14.80
N SER A 845 -35.24 16.41 13.87
CA SER A 845 -35.25 17.05 12.55
C SER A 845 -35.06 16.01 11.45
N THR A 846 -36.18 15.55 10.90
CA THR A 846 -36.22 14.75 9.68
C THR A 846 -35.91 15.62 8.47
N SER A 847 -34.83 15.35 7.73
CA SER A 847 -34.65 15.87 6.36
C SER A 847 -34.43 14.72 5.38
N ARG A 848 -35.54 14.24 4.79
CA ARG A 848 -35.53 13.31 3.66
C ARG A 848 -35.05 14.08 2.42
N MET A 849 -33.80 13.92 2.01
CA MET A 849 -33.28 14.55 0.78
C MET A 849 -33.18 13.56 -0.37
N SER A 850 -34.02 13.81 -1.38
CA SER A 850 -34.07 13.22 -2.70
C SER A 850 -32.70 12.86 -3.28
N MET A 851 -32.50 11.58 -3.65
CA MET A 851 -31.35 11.20 -4.47
C MET A 851 -31.45 11.84 -5.87
N SER A 852 -30.38 12.52 -6.27
CA SER A 852 -30.19 13.07 -7.61
C SER A 852 -29.35 12.08 -8.41
N LYS A 853 -29.91 11.50 -9.49
CA LYS A 853 -29.22 10.51 -10.34
C LYS A 853 -27.80 10.95 -10.72
N SER A 854 -26.80 10.24 -10.22
CA SER A 854 -25.38 10.45 -10.51
C SER A 854 -25.04 9.84 -11.88
N LYS A 855 -25.15 10.67 -12.93
CA LYS A 855 -24.87 10.26 -14.31
C LYS A 855 -23.45 9.69 -14.47
N LEU A 856 -23.35 8.37 -14.69
CA LEU A 856 -22.08 7.71 -15.03
C LEU A 856 -21.50 8.28 -16.33
N THR A 857 -20.17 8.34 -16.39
CA THR A 857 -19.41 8.69 -17.60
C THR A 857 -18.42 7.56 -17.88
N GLU A 858 -18.53 6.92 -19.05
CA GLU A 858 -17.58 5.89 -19.52
C GLU A 858 -16.25 6.56 -19.90
N VAL A 859 -15.14 6.02 -19.39
CA VAL A 859 -13.77 6.55 -19.60
C VAL A 859 -12.99 5.64 -20.53
N GLU A 860 -13.05 4.33 -20.30
CA GLU A 860 -12.35 3.30 -21.07
C GLU A 860 -13.27 2.10 -21.28
N SER A 861 -13.10 1.39 -22.41
CA SER A 861 -13.93 0.25 -22.79
C SER A 861 -13.15 -0.68 -23.72
N SER A 862 -13.01 -1.95 -23.33
CA SER A 862 -12.21 -2.97 -24.01
C SER A 862 -12.90 -4.33 -23.94
N LYS A 863 -13.05 -5.00 -25.07
CA LYS A 863 -13.62 -6.36 -25.12
C LYS A 863 -12.58 -7.38 -24.65
N SER A 864 -12.94 -8.24 -23.71
CA SER A 864 -12.00 -9.20 -23.09
C SER A 864 -12.77 -10.45 -22.64
N PHE A 865 -12.23 -11.65 -22.86
CA PHE A 865 -12.86 -12.95 -22.52
C PHE A 865 -14.35 -13.07 -22.87
N GLY A 866 -14.77 -12.51 -24.01
CA GLY A 866 -16.16 -12.48 -24.48
C GLY A 866 -17.01 -11.35 -23.91
N GLY A 867 -16.72 -10.89 -22.69
CA GLY A 867 -17.36 -9.74 -22.04
C GLY A 867 -16.63 -8.40 -22.29
N TRP A 868 -16.92 -7.42 -21.44
CA TRP A 868 -16.40 -6.06 -21.54
C TRP A 868 -15.70 -5.62 -20.24
N GLN A 869 -14.41 -5.31 -20.32
CA GLN A 869 -13.72 -4.53 -19.29
C GLN A 869 -13.96 -3.05 -19.58
N LYS A 870 -14.59 -2.35 -18.64
CA LYS A 870 -14.84 -0.92 -18.72
C LYS A 870 -14.30 -0.18 -17.51
N VAL A 871 -14.10 1.13 -17.64
CA VAL A 871 -13.81 2.04 -16.53
C VAL A 871 -14.78 3.21 -16.60
N TYR A 872 -15.40 3.52 -15.47
CA TYR A 872 -16.36 4.60 -15.31
C TYR A 872 -15.87 5.65 -14.32
N THR A 873 -16.34 6.88 -14.48
CA THR A 873 -16.20 7.95 -13.50
C THR A 873 -17.55 8.59 -13.18
N HIS A 874 -17.70 9.03 -11.92
CA HIS A 874 -18.84 9.79 -11.43
C HIS A 874 -18.39 10.75 -10.33
N ASN A 875 -19.23 11.73 -9.99
CA ASN A 875 -19.03 12.54 -8.78
C ASN A 875 -19.63 11.79 -7.59
N SER A 876 -18.81 11.39 -6.62
CA SER A 876 -19.27 10.78 -5.38
C SER A 876 -19.81 11.84 -4.42
N THR A 877 -20.97 11.54 -3.84
CA THR A 877 -21.66 12.33 -2.83
C THR A 877 -21.13 12.05 -1.41
N GLU A 878 -20.69 10.81 -1.11
CA GLU A 878 -20.09 10.47 0.18
C GLU A 878 -18.67 11.04 0.33
N LEU A 879 -17.89 11.02 -0.76
CA LEU A 879 -16.48 11.44 -0.80
C LEU A 879 -16.29 12.88 -1.32
N GLY A 880 -17.32 13.50 -1.90
CA GLY A 880 -17.28 14.89 -2.38
C GLY A 880 -16.31 15.17 -3.52
N CYS A 881 -15.95 14.15 -4.31
CA CYS A 881 -14.95 14.25 -5.39
C CYS A 881 -15.33 13.38 -6.59
N LYS A 882 -14.55 13.45 -7.68
CA LYS A 882 -14.66 12.46 -8.77
C LYS A 882 -14.02 11.15 -8.32
N MET A 883 -14.75 10.06 -8.52
CA MET A 883 -14.25 8.70 -8.33
C MET A 883 -14.14 7.97 -9.66
N ARG A 884 -13.25 6.98 -9.70
CA ARG A 884 -13.16 5.99 -10.78
C ARG A 884 -13.46 4.60 -10.21
N PHE A 885 -14.07 3.76 -11.04
CA PHE A 885 -14.17 2.33 -10.81
C PHE A 885 -14.18 1.58 -12.14
N ALA A 886 -13.52 0.43 -12.18
CA ALA A 886 -13.58 -0.49 -13.30
C ALA A 886 -14.69 -1.52 -13.07
N VAL A 887 -15.33 -1.95 -14.16
CA VAL A 887 -16.31 -3.04 -14.15
C VAL A 887 -15.94 -4.02 -15.24
N TYR A 888 -15.88 -5.31 -14.91
CA TYR A 888 -15.95 -6.35 -15.92
C TYR A 888 -17.39 -6.87 -16.03
N ILE A 889 -17.99 -6.66 -17.19
CA ILE A 889 -19.34 -7.08 -17.55
C ILE A 889 -19.23 -8.42 -18.29
N PRO A 890 -19.70 -9.53 -17.72
CA PRO A 890 -19.60 -10.85 -18.35
C PRO A 890 -20.62 -10.98 -19.50
N PRO A 891 -20.39 -11.83 -20.51
CA PRO A 891 -21.28 -11.97 -21.66
C PRO A 891 -22.71 -12.46 -21.29
N GLN A 892 -22.89 -13.07 -20.12
CA GLN A 892 -24.19 -13.48 -19.58
C GLN A 892 -25.07 -12.28 -19.21
N ALA A 893 -24.47 -11.15 -18.82
CA ALA A 893 -25.20 -9.94 -18.41
C ALA A 893 -25.99 -9.27 -19.55
N GLU A 894 -25.70 -9.62 -20.81
CA GLU A 894 -26.50 -9.22 -21.98
C GLU A 894 -27.86 -9.95 -22.07
N LYS A 895 -28.03 -11.07 -21.34
CA LYS A 895 -29.23 -11.93 -21.40
C LYS A 895 -30.06 -11.90 -20.12
N GLU A 896 -29.40 -11.92 -18.96
CA GLU A 896 -30.05 -12.00 -17.66
C GLU A 896 -29.28 -11.20 -16.59
N PRO A 897 -29.93 -10.75 -15.50
CA PRO A 897 -29.24 -10.09 -14.40
C PRO A 897 -28.26 -11.05 -13.71
N VAL A 898 -27.02 -10.59 -13.49
CA VAL A 898 -25.93 -11.42 -12.93
C VAL A 898 -25.62 -11.09 -11.46
N PRO A 899 -25.09 -12.06 -10.68
CA PRO A 899 -24.54 -11.76 -9.35
C PRO A 899 -23.31 -10.85 -9.43
N VAL A 900 -23.05 -10.12 -8.34
CA VAL A 900 -21.97 -9.11 -8.26
C VAL A 900 -20.87 -9.56 -7.29
N ILE A 901 -19.61 -9.36 -7.67
CA ILE A 901 -18.49 -9.42 -6.72
C ILE A 901 -17.73 -8.09 -6.75
N TYR A 902 -17.58 -7.48 -5.57
CA TYR A 902 -16.73 -6.30 -5.38
C TYR A 902 -15.31 -6.75 -5.04
N TRP A 903 -14.30 -6.21 -5.71
CA TRP A 903 -12.89 -6.36 -5.35
C TRP A 903 -12.35 -5.06 -4.76
N LEU A 904 -11.76 -5.11 -3.58
CA LEU A 904 -11.11 -3.98 -2.92
C LEU A 904 -9.58 -4.16 -2.96
N SER A 905 -8.86 -3.19 -3.52
CA SER A 905 -7.41 -3.30 -3.74
C SER A 905 -6.58 -2.85 -2.53
N GLY A 906 -5.33 -3.31 -2.47
CA GLY A 906 -4.38 -2.95 -1.40
C GLY A 906 -3.83 -1.52 -1.49
N LEU A 907 -2.92 -1.18 -0.57
CA LEU A 907 -2.22 0.11 -0.55
C LEU A 907 -1.62 0.45 -1.93
N THR A 908 -1.58 1.74 -2.25
CA THR A 908 -1.05 2.35 -3.51
C THR A 908 -1.79 1.96 -4.80
N CYS A 909 -2.77 1.06 -4.76
CA CYS A 909 -3.45 0.57 -5.97
C CYS A 909 -4.59 1.49 -6.44
N THR A 910 -4.96 1.35 -7.71
CA THR A 910 -6.13 1.98 -8.36
C THR A 910 -7.11 0.91 -8.87
N GLU A 911 -8.16 1.30 -9.59
CA GLU A 911 -9.06 0.38 -10.30
C GLU A 911 -8.34 -0.44 -11.40
N ALA A 912 -7.19 0.04 -11.88
CA ALA A 912 -6.42 -0.62 -12.94
C ALA A 912 -5.57 -1.79 -12.44
N ASN A 913 -5.12 -1.80 -11.18
CA ASN A 913 -4.14 -2.78 -10.70
C ASN A 913 -4.66 -4.22 -10.78
N PHE A 914 -5.85 -4.48 -10.26
CA PHE A 914 -6.45 -5.82 -10.27
C PHE A 914 -6.85 -6.25 -11.68
N THR A 915 -7.44 -5.35 -12.47
CA THR A 915 -7.85 -5.64 -13.84
C THR A 915 -6.67 -5.96 -14.76
N GLN A 916 -5.51 -5.31 -14.58
CA GLN A 916 -4.33 -5.59 -15.41
C GLN A 916 -3.51 -6.79 -14.95
N LYS A 917 -3.48 -7.11 -13.64
CA LYS A 917 -2.49 -8.05 -13.07
C LYS A 917 -3.07 -9.36 -12.52
N ALA A 918 -4.36 -9.40 -12.13
CA ALA A 918 -4.91 -10.57 -11.45
C ALA A 918 -5.51 -11.65 -12.39
N GLY A 919 -5.72 -11.37 -13.68
CA GLY A 919 -6.34 -12.32 -14.62
C GLY A 919 -7.83 -12.64 -14.36
N ALA A 920 -8.46 -11.93 -13.43
CA ALA A 920 -9.79 -12.22 -12.90
C ALA A 920 -10.93 -12.21 -13.94
N GLN A 921 -10.79 -11.47 -15.04
CA GLN A 921 -11.86 -11.33 -16.05
C GLN A 921 -12.24 -12.66 -16.70
N LYS A 922 -11.28 -13.56 -16.89
CA LYS A 922 -11.54 -14.90 -17.43
C LYS A 922 -12.54 -15.64 -16.53
N HIS A 923 -12.25 -15.69 -15.23
CA HIS A 923 -13.11 -16.36 -14.25
C HIS A 923 -14.46 -15.63 -14.08
N ALA A 924 -14.49 -14.30 -14.11
CA ALA A 924 -15.74 -13.54 -14.10
C ALA A 924 -16.63 -13.88 -15.32
N ALA A 925 -16.05 -14.12 -16.50
CA ALA A 925 -16.75 -14.60 -17.68
C ALA A 925 -17.22 -16.05 -17.53
N ASP A 926 -16.33 -16.96 -17.11
CA ASP A 926 -16.62 -18.39 -16.93
C ASP A 926 -17.76 -18.63 -15.92
N TYR A 927 -17.80 -17.83 -14.85
CA TYR A 927 -18.82 -17.93 -13.80
C TYR A 927 -20.05 -17.05 -14.00
N GLY A 928 -20.03 -16.08 -14.94
CA GLY A 928 -21.14 -15.16 -15.18
C GLY A 928 -21.35 -14.16 -14.03
N VAL A 929 -20.27 -13.54 -13.55
CA VAL A 929 -20.28 -12.53 -12.47
C VAL A 929 -19.92 -11.15 -13.00
N LEU A 930 -20.68 -10.13 -12.59
CA LEU A 930 -20.25 -8.74 -12.75
C LEU A 930 -19.26 -8.39 -11.64
N LEU A 931 -18.04 -8.01 -12.04
CA LEU A 931 -16.93 -7.74 -11.13
C LEU A 931 -16.70 -6.23 -11.07
N VAL A 932 -16.75 -5.65 -9.86
CA VAL A 932 -16.59 -4.20 -9.62
C VAL A 932 -15.28 -3.93 -8.88
N ILE A 933 -14.47 -3.02 -9.40
CA ILE A 933 -13.15 -2.65 -8.87
C ILE A 933 -13.10 -1.13 -8.68
N PRO A 934 -13.41 -0.58 -7.51
CA PRO A 934 -13.23 0.84 -7.22
C PRO A 934 -11.76 1.19 -6.96
N ASP A 935 -11.44 2.48 -7.07
CA ASP A 935 -10.21 3.04 -6.52
C ASP A 935 -10.16 2.86 -4.98
N THR A 936 -8.97 2.96 -4.39
CA THR A 936 -8.68 2.65 -2.99
C THR A 936 -8.84 3.84 -2.04
N SER A 937 -8.91 5.05 -2.58
CA SER A 937 -9.16 6.30 -1.86
C SER A 937 -9.75 7.37 -2.80
N PRO A 938 -10.26 8.49 -2.27
CA PRO A 938 -10.31 9.75 -3.00
C PRO A 938 -8.91 10.14 -3.50
N ARG A 939 -8.81 10.94 -4.57
CA ARG A 939 -7.53 11.44 -5.11
C ARG A 939 -7.65 12.88 -5.61
N GLY A 940 -6.53 13.62 -5.55
CA GLY A 940 -6.42 14.98 -6.09
C GLY A 940 -7.26 16.01 -5.32
N LEU A 941 -7.37 15.83 -4.00
CA LEU A 941 -8.09 16.74 -3.11
C LEU A 941 -7.20 17.88 -2.61
N ASN A 942 -5.88 17.72 -2.68
CA ASN A 942 -4.85 18.65 -2.20
C ASN A 942 -4.98 18.90 -0.68
N ILE A 943 -5.37 17.88 0.08
CA ILE A 943 -5.30 17.90 1.54
C ILE A 943 -3.81 17.85 1.96
N LEU A 944 -3.42 18.73 2.88
CA LEU A 944 -2.05 18.75 3.40
C LEU A 944 -1.71 17.40 4.05
N GLY A 945 -0.68 16.73 3.54
CA GLY A 945 -0.27 15.40 3.98
C GLY A 945 -0.85 14.23 3.18
N GLU A 946 -1.68 14.45 2.14
CA GLU A 946 -2.33 13.33 1.41
C GLU A 946 -1.38 12.47 0.57
N ASP A 947 -0.24 13.04 0.16
CA ASP A 947 0.77 12.36 -0.65
C ASP A 947 2.13 12.20 0.10
N ASP A 948 2.18 12.53 1.40
CA ASP A 948 3.42 12.53 2.21
C ASP A 948 3.96 11.11 2.49
N SER A 949 3.10 10.08 2.43
CA SER A 949 3.49 8.69 2.66
C SER A 949 2.61 7.69 1.90
N TYR A 950 3.21 6.58 1.45
CA TYR A 950 2.52 5.57 0.60
C TYR A 950 1.44 4.76 1.34
N ASP A 951 1.46 4.77 2.67
CA ASP A 951 0.64 3.97 3.59
C ASP A 951 -0.44 4.81 4.32
N PHE A 952 -0.62 6.08 3.95
CA PHE A 952 -1.67 6.95 4.47
C PHE A 952 -2.06 8.03 3.46
N GLY A 953 -3.35 8.31 3.29
CA GLY A 953 -3.83 9.30 2.31
C GLY A 953 -4.11 8.69 0.93
N SER A 954 -3.57 9.29 -0.13
CA SER A 954 -3.77 8.92 -1.53
C SER A 954 -3.32 7.49 -1.83
N GLY A 955 -4.27 6.62 -2.17
CA GLY A 955 -4.05 5.19 -2.37
C GLY A 955 -4.07 4.34 -1.09
N ALA A 956 -4.39 4.95 0.06
CA ALA A 956 -4.30 4.33 1.38
C ALA A 956 -5.47 4.72 2.30
N GLY A 957 -6.69 4.76 1.76
CA GLY A 957 -7.89 5.20 2.49
C GLY A 957 -8.44 4.25 3.56
N PHE A 958 -7.79 3.10 3.79
CA PHE A 958 -8.15 2.03 4.75
C PHE A 958 -9.58 1.46 4.68
N TYR A 959 -10.38 1.87 3.70
CA TYR A 959 -11.80 1.51 3.57
C TYR A 959 -12.63 1.84 4.82
N VAL A 960 -12.23 2.85 5.60
CA VAL A 960 -12.94 3.38 6.78
C VAL A 960 -13.72 4.65 6.45
N ASP A 961 -14.58 5.09 7.38
CA ASP A 961 -15.09 6.47 7.39
C ASP A 961 -14.31 7.32 8.40
N ALA A 962 -13.48 8.23 7.90
CA ALA A 962 -12.69 9.13 8.74
C ALA A 962 -13.58 10.06 9.57
N THR A 963 -13.18 10.29 10.82
CA THR A 963 -13.88 11.18 11.77
C THR A 963 -13.06 12.42 12.13
N ARG A 964 -11.76 12.44 11.81
CA ARG A 964 -10.83 13.56 12.06
C ARG A 964 -10.66 14.46 10.86
N GLU A 965 -10.65 15.76 11.10
CA GLU A 965 -10.23 16.75 10.10
C GLU A 965 -8.71 16.61 9.83
N PRO A 966 -8.23 16.86 8.60
CA PRO A 966 -8.99 17.27 7.40
C PRO A 966 -9.71 16.12 6.65
N TRP A 967 -9.48 14.87 7.03
CA TRP A 967 -9.91 13.68 6.28
C TRP A 967 -11.42 13.45 6.29
N LYS A 968 -12.09 13.77 7.40
CA LYS A 968 -13.51 13.52 7.71
C LYS A 968 -14.49 13.90 6.59
N LYS A 969 -14.19 14.98 5.86
CA LYS A 969 -15.05 15.49 4.80
C LYS A 969 -15.11 14.57 3.59
N ASN A 970 -13.99 13.93 3.24
CA ASN A 970 -13.80 13.27 1.95
C ASN A 970 -13.41 11.79 2.03
N TYR A 971 -12.73 11.35 3.10
CA TYR A 971 -12.27 9.95 3.25
C TYR A 971 -13.33 9.10 3.94
N LYS A 972 -14.40 8.78 3.20
CA LYS A 972 -15.52 7.92 3.64
C LYS A 972 -15.69 6.67 2.80
N MET A 973 -14.59 5.92 2.68
CA MET A 973 -14.51 4.81 1.75
C MET A 973 -15.46 3.66 2.15
N TYR A 974 -15.75 3.47 3.44
CA TYR A 974 -16.75 2.49 3.88
C TYR A 974 -18.15 2.85 3.38
N SER A 975 -18.60 4.09 3.61
CA SER A 975 -19.91 4.55 3.16
C SER A 975 -20.01 4.60 1.63
N TYR A 976 -18.93 4.97 0.93
CA TYR A 976 -18.87 4.92 -0.53
C TYR A 976 -19.07 3.50 -1.07
N ILE A 977 -18.36 2.49 -0.54
CA ILE A 977 -18.51 1.09 -1.00
C ILE A 977 -19.90 0.54 -0.66
N THR A 978 -20.33 0.69 0.59
CA THR A 978 -21.51 -0.01 1.12
C THR A 978 -22.85 0.66 0.80
N LYS A 979 -22.87 1.96 0.47
CA LYS A 979 -24.10 2.70 0.15
C LYS A 979 -24.09 3.21 -1.28
N GLU A 980 -23.17 4.11 -1.61
CA GLU A 980 -23.18 4.85 -2.88
C GLU A 980 -22.87 3.94 -4.08
N LEU A 981 -21.71 3.27 -4.07
CA LEU A 981 -21.27 2.40 -5.17
C LEU A 981 -22.18 1.18 -5.31
N SER A 982 -22.58 0.55 -4.20
CA SER A 982 -23.50 -0.60 -4.25
C SER A 982 -24.85 -0.23 -4.90
N THR A 983 -25.43 0.92 -4.51
CA THR A 983 -26.66 1.43 -5.14
C THR A 983 -26.43 1.75 -6.62
N LEU A 984 -25.36 2.47 -6.95
CA LEU A 984 -25.02 2.87 -8.32
C LEU A 984 -24.85 1.67 -9.26
N ILE A 985 -24.22 0.58 -8.80
CA ILE A 985 -24.06 -0.64 -9.58
C ILE A 985 -25.41 -1.32 -9.85
N HIS A 986 -26.31 -1.34 -8.86
CA HIS A 986 -27.63 -1.94 -9.00
C HIS A 986 -28.64 -1.09 -9.80
N GLU A 987 -28.44 0.24 -9.86
CA GLU A 987 -29.25 1.13 -10.70
C GLU A 987 -28.82 1.13 -12.18
N GLU A 988 -27.51 1.00 -12.47
CA GLU A 988 -26.95 1.21 -13.81
C GLU A 988 -26.56 -0.09 -14.56
N PHE A 989 -26.44 -1.24 -13.86
CA PHE A 989 -26.10 -2.53 -14.48
C PHE A 989 -27.11 -3.64 -14.15
N SER A 990 -27.35 -4.53 -15.13
CA SER A 990 -28.22 -5.70 -15.01
C SER A 990 -27.66 -6.70 -13.99
N THR A 991 -28.07 -6.56 -12.73
CA THR A 991 -27.48 -7.27 -11.59
C THR A 991 -28.55 -7.79 -10.62
N LEU A 992 -28.17 -8.69 -9.73
CA LEU A 992 -29.03 -9.28 -8.69
C LEU A 992 -28.69 -8.69 -7.31
N PRO A 993 -29.44 -7.71 -6.76
CA PRO A 993 -29.06 -7.01 -5.53
C PRO A 993 -28.93 -7.88 -4.28
N SER A 994 -29.69 -8.98 -4.21
CA SER A 994 -29.65 -9.96 -3.13
C SER A 994 -28.54 -11.02 -3.28
N LYS A 995 -27.74 -10.94 -4.35
CA LYS A 995 -26.64 -11.86 -4.70
C LYS A 995 -25.37 -11.06 -5.01
N GLN A 996 -24.84 -10.44 -3.96
CA GLN A 996 -23.54 -9.77 -3.97
C GLN A 996 -22.57 -10.38 -2.95
N SER A 997 -21.28 -10.32 -3.25
CA SER A 997 -20.18 -10.71 -2.34
C SER A 997 -19.02 -9.72 -2.48
N VAL A 998 -18.07 -9.76 -1.55
CA VAL A 998 -16.90 -8.86 -1.56
C VAL A 998 -15.62 -9.63 -1.31
N MET A 999 -14.55 -9.26 -1.98
CA MET A 999 -13.19 -9.72 -1.70
C MET A 999 -12.17 -8.60 -1.83
N GLY A 1000 -10.94 -8.83 -1.40
CA GLY A 1000 -9.87 -7.84 -1.57
C GLY A 1000 -8.48 -8.32 -1.19
N HIS A 1001 -7.50 -7.44 -1.35
CA HIS A 1001 -6.09 -7.70 -1.04
C HIS A 1001 -5.53 -6.72 -0.01
N SER A 1002 -4.75 -7.17 0.97
CA SER A 1002 -4.02 -6.29 1.90
C SER A 1002 -4.98 -5.34 2.66
N MET A 1003 -4.78 -4.02 2.58
CA MET A 1003 -5.73 -3.01 3.04
C MET A 1003 -7.14 -3.17 2.45
N GLY A 1004 -7.28 -3.60 1.20
CA GLY A 1004 -8.57 -3.93 0.60
C GLY A 1004 -9.15 -5.24 1.10
N GLY A 1005 -8.31 -6.20 1.50
CA GLY A 1005 -8.72 -7.42 2.19
C GLY A 1005 -9.33 -7.10 3.56
N HIS A 1006 -8.71 -6.17 4.29
CA HIS A 1006 -9.30 -5.57 5.48
C HIS A 1006 -10.66 -4.90 5.18
N GLY A 1007 -10.70 -4.03 4.16
CA GLY A 1007 -11.91 -3.39 3.67
C GLY A 1007 -13.05 -4.37 3.38
N ALA A 1008 -12.75 -5.50 2.74
CA ALA A 1008 -13.72 -6.54 2.40
C ALA A 1008 -14.31 -7.19 3.65
N LEU A 1009 -13.44 -7.54 4.61
CA LEU A 1009 -13.84 -8.12 5.89
C LEU A 1009 -14.74 -7.18 6.69
N ILE A 1010 -14.38 -5.89 6.82
CA ILE A 1010 -15.21 -4.93 7.57
C ILE A 1010 -16.52 -4.62 6.84
N CYS A 1011 -16.55 -4.61 5.50
CA CYS A 1011 -17.78 -4.46 4.74
C CYS A 1011 -18.75 -5.63 5.00
N ALA A 1012 -18.25 -6.87 5.03
CA ALA A 1012 -19.08 -8.05 5.33
C ALA A 1012 -19.52 -8.11 6.80
N LEU A 1013 -18.60 -7.89 7.75
CA LEU A 1013 -18.88 -8.01 9.18
C LEU A 1013 -19.77 -6.88 9.73
N LYS A 1014 -19.65 -5.64 9.22
CA LYS A 1014 -20.49 -4.50 9.64
C LYS A 1014 -21.86 -4.46 8.96
N ASN A 1015 -22.06 -5.21 7.85
CA ASN A 1015 -23.34 -5.29 7.13
C ASN A 1015 -23.86 -6.76 7.06
N PRO A 1016 -24.24 -7.37 8.20
CA PRO A 1016 -24.81 -8.73 8.23
C PRO A 1016 -25.88 -8.99 7.17
N GLY A 1017 -25.65 -9.99 6.32
CA GLY A 1017 -26.58 -10.40 5.27
C GLY A 1017 -26.58 -9.57 3.98
N MET A 1018 -25.84 -8.46 3.91
CA MET A 1018 -25.66 -7.70 2.66
C MET A 1018 -24.79 -8.46 1.66
N PHE A 1019 -23.64 -8.96 2.13
CA PHE A 1019 -22.72 -9.79 1.34
C PHE A 1019 -22.94 -11.26 1.70
N ARG A 1020 -23.08 -12.13 0.68
CA ARG A 1020 -23.33 -13.57 0.85
C ARG A 1020 -22.14 -14.33 1.43
N THR A 1021 -20.94 -13.87 1.13
CA THR A 1021 -19.66 -14.41 1.61
C THR A 1021 -18.57 -13.37 1.35
N VAL A 1022 -17.43 -13.54 2.01
CA VAL A 1022 -16.24 -12.70 1.85
C VAL A 1022 -15.00 -13.56 1.67
N SER A 1023 -14.04 -13.09 0.90
CA SER A 1023 -12.70 -13.69 0.87
C SER A 1023 -11.61 -12.63 0.76
N ALA A 1024 -10.37 -12.95 1.14
CA ALA A 1024 -9.28 -11.98 1.11
C ALA A 1024 -7.90 -12.61 0.85
N PHE A 1025 -7.06 -11.85 0.15
CA PHE A 1025 -5.64 -12.16 -0.06
C PHE A 1025 -4.79 -11.31 0.87
N ALA A 1026 -3.91 -11.94 1.64
CA ALA A 1026 -2.98 -11.30 2.58
C ALA A 1026 -3.58 -10.10 3.37
N PRO A 1027 -4.79 -10.22 3.97
CA PRO A 1027 -5.51 -9.09 4.57
C PRO A 1027 -4.84 -8.51 5.82
N ILE A 1028 -5.02 -7.20 6.05
CA ILE A 1028 -4.75 -6.56 7.34
C ILE A 1028 -5.89 -6.93 8.32
N CYS A 1029 -5.73 -8.05 9.03
CA CYS A 1029 -6.78 -8.63 9.88
C CYS A 1029 -6.98 -7.91 11.21
N ASN A 1030 -5.94 -7.31 11.77
CA ASN A 1030 -5.99 -6.64 13.08
C ASN A 1030 -5.26 -5.27 13.06
N PRO A 1031 -5.81 -4.26 12.37
CA PRO A 1031 -5.22 -2.92 12.31
C PRO A 1031 -4.90 -2.28 13.67
N ILE A 1032 -5.65 -2.59 14.74
CA ILE A 1032 -5.41 -2.01 16.07
C ILE A 1032 -4.03 -2.40 16.60
N LEU A 1033 -3.56 -3.61 16.29
CA LEU A 1033 -2.29 -4.12 16.79
C LEU A 1033 -1.13 -3.89 15.81
N CYS A 1034 -1.37 -3.79 14.50
CA CYS A 1034 -0.31 -3.65 13.51
C CYS A 1034 0.18 -2.20 13.27
N PRO A 1035 1.43 -1.98 12.82
CA PRO A 1035 1.97 -0.62 12.62
C PRO A 1035 1.21 0.24 11.60
N TRP A 1036 0.88 -0.29 10.41
CA TRP A 1036 0.12 0.46 9.40
C TRP A 1036 -1.27 0.86 9.91
N GLY A 1037 -1.96 -0.07 10.57
CA GLY A 1037 -3.29 0.17 11.13
C GLY A 1037 -3.29 1.21 12.24
N LYS A 1038 -2.33 1.15 13.17
CA LYS A 1038 -2.11 2.19 14.20
C LYS A 1038 -1.90 3.56 13.58
N LYS A 1039 -1.05 3.68 12.55
CA LYS A 1039 -0.82 4.95 11.85
C LYS A 1039 -2.11 5.47 11.19
N ALA A 1040 -2.79 4.62 10.42
CA ALA A 1040 -3.99 5.01 9.68
C ALA A 1040 -5.17 5.35 10.61
N PHE A 1041 -5.39 4.57 11.67
CA PHE A 1041 -6.47 4.83 12.62
C PHE A 1041 -6.18 6.07 13.48
N SER A 1042 -4.93 6.33 13.88
CA SER A 1042 -4.56 7.61 14.51
C SER A 1042 -4.85 8.81 13.62
N GLY A 1043 -4.52 8.72 12.32
CA GLY A 1043 -4.77 9.80 11.37
C GLY A 1043 -6.27 10.01 11.02
N TYR A 1044 -7.00 8.93 10.73
CA TYR A 1044 -8.40 9.01 10.28
C TYR A 1044 -9.43 9.08 11.42
N LEU A 1045 -9.18 8.41 12.55
CA LEU A 1045 -10.12 8.24 13.66
C LEU A 1045 -9.65 8.99 14.93
N GLY A 1046 -8.35 9.22 15.07
CA GLY A 1046 -7.72 9.97 16.16
C GLY A 1046 -6.95 9.06 17.12
N GLU A 1047 -5.88 9.63 17.69
CA GLU A 1047 -5.05 9.01 18.72
C GLU A 1047 -5.84 8.67 20.00
N SER A 1048 -5.60 7.49 20.56
CA SER A 1048 -5.94 7.13 21.96
C SER A 1048 -5.46 5.71 22.25
N GLU A 1049 -4.81 5.50 23.40
CA GLU A 1049 -4.29 4.18 23.82
C GLU A 1049 -5.40 3.14 24.12
N ASP A 1050 -6.64 3.58 24.40
CA ASP A 1050 -7.79 2.73 24.77
C ASP A 1050 -8.95 2.73 23.75
N ASN A 1051 -8.71 3.14 22.49
CA ASN A 1051 -9.79 3.68 21.64
C ASN A 1051 -10.86 2.64 21.21
N ALA A 1052 -11.97 2.55 21.96
CA ALA A 1052 -13.11 1.69 21.65
C ALA A 1052 -13.69 1.93 20.25
N ALA A 1053 -13.57 3.15 19.71
CA ALA A 1053 -14.02 3.48 18.35
C ALA A 1053 -13.20 2.79 17.26
N TRP A 1054 -11.92 2.46 17.49
CA TRP A 1054 -11.13 1.70 16.53
C TRP A 1054 -11.63 0.25 16.40
N LYS A 1055 -12.21 -0.31 17.48
CA LYS A 1055 -12.77 -1.69 17.49
C LYS A 1055 -13.97 -1.86 16.58
N ASP A 1056 -14.62 -0.77 16.19
CA ASP A 1056 -15.71 -0.80 15.21
C ASP A 1056 -15.21 -0.74 13.76
N TRP A 1057 -13.90 -0.58 13.56
CA TRP A 1057 -13.21 -0.60 12.27
C TRP A 1057 -12.17 -1.72 12.15
N ASP A 1058 -11.93 -2.51 13.20
CA ASP A 1058 -11.00 -3.63 13.18
C ASP A 1058 -11.72 -4.95 12.84
N ALA A 1059 -11.24 -5.68 11.82
CA ALA A 1059 -11.90 -6.90 11.36
C ALA A 1059 -11.89 -8.02 12.41
N THR A 1060 -10.84 -8.12 13.23
CA THR A 1060 -10.75 -9.09 14.33
C THR A 1060 -11.74 -8.74 15.45
N GLU A 1061 -11.80 -7.48 15.88
CA GLU A 1061 -12.73 -7.06 16.93
C GLU A 1061 -14.20 -7.10 16.47
N LEU A 1062 -14.47 -6.86 15.19
CA LEU A 1062 -15.79 -7.04 14.58
C LEU A 1062 -16.17 -8.53 14.50
N ALA A 1063 -15.24 -9.42 14.16
CA ALA A 1063 -15.48 -10.87 14.15
C ALA A 1063 -15.90 -11.38 15.53
N LYS A 1064 -15.26 -10.92 16.63
CA LYS A 1064 -15.66 -11.24 18.02
C LYS A 1064 -17.08 -10.78 18.39
N LYS A 1065 -17.61 -9.75 17.72
CA LYS A 1065 -18.92 -9.14 18.00
C LYS A 1065 -20.03 -9.56 17.02
N TYR A 1066 -19.70 -10.29 15.96
CA TYR A 1066 -20.61 -10.60 14.86
C TYR A 1066 -21.80 -11.45 15.32
N LYS A 1067 -23.02 -11.03 14.97
CA LYS A 1067 -24.28 -11.73 15.30
C LYS A 1067 -25.19 -11.88 14.08
N GLY A 1068 -24.57 -11.95 12.89
CA GLY A 1068 -25.26 -12.01 11.62
C GLY A 1068 -25.64 -13.42 11.18
N PRO A 1069 -26.17 -13.57 9.94
CA PRO A 1069 -26.30 -14.86 9.27
C PRO A 1069 -24.94 -15.57 9.15
N VAL A 1070 -24.95 -16.89 8.94
CA VAL A 1070 -23.73 -17.67 8.70
C VAL A 1070 -22.92 -17.04 7.57
N LEU A 1071 -21.67 -16.68 7.90
CA LEU A 1071 -20.72 -16.04 6.99
C LEU A 1071 -19.51 -16.96 6.86
N ASP A 1072 -19.23 -17.41 5.64
CA ASP A 1072 -18.07 -18.24 5.31
C ASP A 1072 -16.97 -17.35 4.70
N ILE A 1073 -15.80 -17.35 5.34
CA ILE A 1073 -14.66 -16.47 5.07
C ILE A 1073 -13.49 -17.32 4.53
N LEU A 1074 -13.02 -17.04 3.32
CA LEU A 1074 -11.80 -17.64 2.78
C LEU A 1074 -10.64 -16.64 2.80
N ILE A 1075 -9.51 -17.01 3.41
CA ILE A 1075 -8.29 -16.19 3.38
C ILE A 1075 -7.14 -17.01 2.81
N ASP A 1076 -6.49 -16.50 1.77
CA ASP A 1076 -5.16 -16.95 1.34
C ASP A 1076 -4.11 -15.97 1.84
N GLN A 1077 -3.03 -16.49 2.42
CA GLN A 1077 -1.89 -15.72 2.89
C GLN A 1077 -0.60 -16.31 2.29
N GLY A 1078 0.16 -15.51 1.54
CA GLY A 1078 1.51 -15.89 1.13
C GLY A 1078 2.40 -16.07 2.36
N LYS A 1079 3.12 -17.19 2.46
CA LYS A 1079 3.99 -17.48 3.62
C LYS A 1079 5.34 -16.76 3.56
N GLU A 1080 5.79 -16.44 2.35
CA GLU A 1080 6.99 -15.63 2.10
C GLU A 1080 6.69 -14.12 2.03
N ASP A 1081 5.45 -13.73 2.29
CA ASP A 1081 5.00 -12.35 2.42
C ASP A 1081 5.83 -11.59 3.49
N SER A 1082 6.51 -10.54 3.07
CA SER A 1082 7.34 -9.71 3.95
C SER A 1082 6.51 -8.94 4.97
N PHE A 1083 5.26 -8.59 4.67
CA PHE A 1083 4.37 -7.86 5.58
C PHE A 1083 3.75 -8.79 6.63
N LEU A 1084 3.59 -10.07 6.33
CA LEU A 1084 3.30 -11.09 7.35
C LEU A 1084 4.45 -11.15 8.38
N LYS A 1085 5.70 -11.23 7.90
CA LYS A 1085 6.92 -11.29 8.74
C LYS A 1085 7.23 -9.97 9.49
N GLN A 1086 6.54 -8.88 9.16
CA GLN A 1086 6.65 -7.55 9.79
C GLN A 1086 5.45 -7.24 10.71
N ASP A 1087 4.65 -8.24 11.07
CA ASP A 1087 3.46 -8.11 11.93
C ASP A 1087 2.41 -7.08 11.41
N GLN A 1088 2.37 -6.84 10.09
CA GLN A 1088 1.40 -5.92 9.48
C GLN A 1088 0.02 -6.57 9.27
N LEU A 1089 -0.02 -7.88 9.01
CA LEU A 1089 -1.22 -8.57 8.51
C LEU A 1089 -2.00 -9.27 9.63
N LEU A 1090 -1.32 -9.98 10.52
CA LEU A 1090 -1.89 -10.64 11.71
C LEU A 1090 -3.11 -11.56 11.43
N PRO A 1091 -3.10 -12.45 10.41
CA PRO A 1091 -4.28 -13.24 10.03
C PRO A 1091 -4.71 -14.26 11.10
N GLU A 1092 -3.77 -14.76 11.92
CA GLU A 1092 -4.07 -15.71 13.00
C GLU A 1092 -4.98 -15.09 14.08
N ASN A 1093 -4.86 -13.79 14.34
CA ASN A 1093 -5.74 -13.10 15.30
C ASN A 1093 -7.20 -13.15 14.87
N LEU A 1094 -7.47 -13.01 13.56
CA LEU A 1094 -8.81 -13.12 13.01
C LEU A 1094 -9.30 -14.57 12.96
N LEU A 1095 -8.44 -15.54 12.67
CA LEU A 1095 -8.79 -16.97 12.75
C LEU A 1095 -9.24 -17.35 14.17
N ASN A 1096 -8.51 -16.90 15.19
CA ASN A 1096 -8.87 -17.13 16.59
C ASN A 1096 -10.20 -16.44 16.95
N ALA A 1097 -10.38 -15.16 16.61
CA ALA A 1097 -11.63 -14.44 16.84
C ALA A 1097 -12.84 -15.04 16.11
N ALA A 1098 -12.65 -15.55 14.90
CA ALA A 1098 -13.68 -16.23 14.13
C ALA A 1098 -14.07 -17.56 14.79
N LYS A 1099 -13.08 -18.35 15.23
CA LYS A 1099 -13.27 -19.61 15.96
C LYS A 1099 -14.03 -19.40 17.28
N ASP A 1100 -13.64 -18.39 18.06
CA ASP A 1100 -14.25 -18.07 19.35
C ASP A 1100 -15.74 -17.66 19.22
N ASN A 1101 -16.10 -17.01 18.10
CA ASN A 1101 -17.47 -16.56 17.82
C ASN A 1101 -18.21 -17.43 16.80
N GLY A 1102 -17.71 -18.63 16.47
CA GLY A 1102 -18.38 -19.61 15.62
C GLY A 1102 -18.52 -19.22 14.14
N ILE A 1103 -17.70 -18.29 13.63
CA ILE A 1103 -17.66 -17.91 12.21
C ILE A 1103 -16.83 -18.94 11.44
N ALA A 1104 -17.34 -19.42 10.30
CA ALA A 1104 -16.58 -20.29 9.41
C ALA A 1104 -15.47 -19.47 8.72
N LEU A 1105 -14.21 -19.72 9.09
CA LEU A 1105 -13.04 -19.09 8.47
C LEU A 1105 -12.02 -20.14 8.06
N THR A 1106 -11.73 -20.20 6.76
CA THR A 1106 -10.68 -21.04 6.18
C THR A 1106 -9.46 -20.17 5.89
N LEU A 1107 -8.41 -20.27 6.72
CA LEU A 1107 -7.11 -19.63 6.49
C LEU A 1107 -6.16 -20.63 5.82
N ARG A 1108 -5.67 -20.30 4.62
CA ARG A 1108 -4.70 -21.08 3.86
C ARG A 1108 -3.38 -20.31 3.77
N PHE A 1109 -2.31 -20.88 4.32
CA PHE A 1109 -0.96 -20.37 4.07
C PHE A 1109 -0.39 -21.03 2.81
N GLN A 1110 0.04 -20.21 1.85
CA GLN A 1110 0.57 -20.65 0.57
C GLN A 1110 2.10 -20.58 0.60
N ASP A 1111 2.74 -21.76 0.69
CA ASP A 1111 4.20 -21.91 0.73
C ASP A 1111 4.86 -21.31 -0.53
N GLY A 1112 5.91 -20.51 -0.34
CA GLY A 1112 6.66 -19.90 -1.45
C GLY A 1112 6.02 -18.68 -2.11
N TYR A 1113 4.81 -18.27 -1.70
CA TYR A 1113 4.11 -17.08 -2.24
C TYR A 1113 4.29 -15.84 -1.38
N ASP A 1114 4.31 -14.67 -2.04
CA ASP A 1114 4.57 -13.35 -1.47
C ASP A 1114 3.29 -12.47 -1.43
N HIS A 1115 3.47 -11.15 -1.26
CA HIS A 1115 2.38 -10.15 -1.28
C HIS A 1115 2.01 -9.65 -2.69
N SER A 1116 2.52 -10.28 -3.75
CA SER A 1116 2.41 -9.73 -5.11
C SER A 1116 1.11 -10.10 -5.81
N TYR A 1117 0.85 -9.43 -6.95
CA TYR A 1117 -0.23 -9.84 -7.84
C TYR A 1117 0.00 -11.19 -8.54
N TYR A 1118 1.22 -11.75 -8.52
CA TYR A 1118 1.44 -13.13 -9.01
C TYR A 1118 0.78 -14.14 -8.07
N PHE A 1119 0.95 -13.97 -6.75
CA PHE A 1119 0.23 -14.73 -5.73
C PHE A 1119 -1.30 -14.64 -5.93
N ILE A 1120 -1.84 -13.42 -6.05
CA ILE A 1120 -3.29 -13.22 -6.29
C ILE A 1120 -3.74 -13.93 -7.59
N ALA A 1121 -3.03 -13.72 -8.69
CA ALA A 1121 -3.38 -14.31 -10.00
C ALA A 1121 -3.33 -15.84 -10.01
N THR A 1122 -2.49 -16.46 -9.19
CA THR A 1122 -2.44 -17.93 -9.05
C THR A 1122 -3.68 -18.50 -8.36
N PHE A 1123 -4.20 -17.83 -7.34
CA PHE A 1123 -5.26 -18.36 -6.47
C PHE A 1123 -6.65 -17.72 -6.69
N ILE A 1124 -6.76 -16.73 -7.59
CA ILE A 1124 -8.01 -15.99 -7.81
C ILE A 1124 -9.19 -16.88 -8.24
N GLU A 1125 -8.95 -17.95 -9.00
CA GLU A 1125 -10.01 -18.88 -9.42
C GLU A 1125 -10.71 -19.53 -8.21
N ASP A 1126 -9.97 -19.86 -7.15
CA ASP A 1126 -10.53 -20.45 -5.94
C ASP A 1126 -11.42 -19.47 -5.18
N HIS A 1127 -11.09 -18.18 -5.19
CA HIS A 1127 -11.93 -17.13 -4.60
C HIS A 1127 -13.22 -16.95 -5.39
N PHE A 1128 -13.17 -17.00 -6.73
CA PHE A 1128 -14.40 -17.06 -7.54
C PHE A 1128 -15.22 -18.33 -7.24
N LYS A 1129 -14.59 -19.52 -7.16
CA LYS A 1129 -15.29 -20.76 -6.78
C LYS A 1129 -15.96 -20.64 -5.42
N HIS A 1130 -15.28 -20.04 -4.43
CA HIS A 1130 -15.80 -19.78 -3.10
C HIS A 1130 -17.05 -18.92 -3.15
N HIS A 1131 -16.98 -17.75 -3.80
CA HIS A 1131 -18.13 -16.86 -3.97
C HIS A 1131 -19.30 -17.54 -4.70
N MET A 1132 -19.04 -18.30 -5.76
CA MET A 1132 -20.10 -18.91 -6.56
C MET A 1132 -20.89 -20.01 -5.84
N LYS A 1133 -20.35 -20.64 -4.78
CA LYS A 1133 -21.13 -21.53 -3.90
C LYS A 1133 -22.36 -20.83 -3.32
N TYR A 1134 -22.20 -19.56 -2.93
CA TYR A 1134 -23.20 -18.76 -2.22
C TYR A 1134 -23.98 -17.78 -3.11
N LEU A 1135 -23.51 -17.56 -4.35
CA LEU A 1135 -24.19 -16.74 -5.35
C LEU A 1135 -25.08 -17.56 -6.30
N LYS A 1136 -24.82 -18.86 -6.48
CA LYS A 1136 -25.68 -19.74 -7.30
C LYS A 1136 -26.93 -20.22 -6.56
N SER A 1137 -26.85 -20.48 -5.25
CA SER A 1137 -28.00 -20.65 -4.35
C SER A 1137 -28.89 -19.41 -4.34
#